data_AF-A0A4P7NBG6-F1
#
_entry.id   AF-A0A4P7NBG6-F1
#
_cell.length_a   1.000
_cell.length_b   1.000
_cell.length_c   1.000
_cell.angle_alpha   90.00
_cell.angle_beta   90.00
_cell.angle_gamma   90.00
#
_symmetry.space_group_name_H-M   'P 1'
#
loop_
_entity.id
_entity.type
_entity.pdbx_description
1 polymer ?
#
loop_
_entity_poly.entity_id
_entity_poly.type
_entity_poly.pdbx_seq_one_letter_code
_entity_poly.pdbx_strand_id
1 'polypeptide(L)'
;MASVAVGVANATAAFTSPLASYVPSNVALPPQLEYVLGNVIETVSNAGFWTILGTVVLMLAIYDQFSYQRSKGNIVGPRFKEPFIGPFLQSMNPKWEEYYGKWTSGPLSCVSVFHKFVVIASTRDLARKIFNSPGYVKPCVVDVAPKLLGHDNWVFLDGKAHVDFRKGLNGLFTRKALECYLPGQEDVYNRYFKKMVQITKDAGGKPVPFMVEFREIITAVSCRTFVGHYMSDETVRRIAVDYFYITEALELVNFPIILPFTKTWYGKKAADMVLAEFSKCAAKSKARMNADGEVTCIMDAWIQQMVLSQRWRDAEAAGTITDDMEKPNPLLRDFTDYEIAQTLFTFLFASQDATSSAATYMFQIMAQHPEVLDRVREENYNVRNGDINARVSLEQLESMKYTRAVVKELLRYRPPVIMVPYVTKKAFPITPEYTAPKGSMLIPTTYMALRDPEVYDRPDEFDPERYYTGDAEEKGQKNFLVFGTGPHYCLGQHYAQLNLALFVGMASLQLDWKHHATPLSEEIQVFATIFPKVERHVLDINEGADTNTVIIDVREPHELKTTGRIPSAVNIPITSHPDSFHIPADEFRLRFGFDRPALDKKLIVYCKAGVRSRAAKAMALDAGFEHVHDYPGSWLDWAKNTDDIQK
;
A
#
# COMPACT_ATOMS: atom_id res chain seq x y z
N MET A 1 27.81 -62.84 0.92
CA MET A 1 27.71 -63.08 -0.54
C MET A 1 26.33 -63.65 -0.83
N ALA A 2 25.68 -63.10 -1.87
CA ALA A 2 24.35 -63.45 -2.46
C ALA A 2 23.14 -63.26 -1.50
N SER A 3 22.26 -62.25 -1.63
CA SER A 3 21.41 -61.80 -2.76
C SER A 3 20.50 -62.89 -3.32
N VAL A 4 19.19 -62.82 -3.00
CA VAL A 4 18.08 -62.85 -3.98
C VAL A 4 16.90 -62.07 -3.39
N ALA A 5 16.42 -61.10 -4.16
CA ALA A 5 15.35 -60.15 -3.86
C ALA A 5 13.94 -60.78 -3.97
N VAL A 6 13.04 -60.37 -3.08
CA VAL A 6 11.59 -60.65 -3.14
C VAL A 6 10.91 -59.51 -3.90
N GLY A 7 10.12 -59.88 -4.91
CA GLY A 7 9.55 -58.98 -5.91
C GLY A 7 8.52 -58.00 -5.38
N VAL A 8 8.54 -56.79 -5.95
CA VAL A 8 7.46 -55.82 -5.90
C VAL A 8 6.66 -55.98 -7.20
N ALA A 9 5.37 -56.31 -7.07
CA ALA A 9 4.46 -56.46 -8.18
C ALA A 9 4.24 -55.11 -8.89
N ASN A 10 4.63 -55.03 -10.17
CA ASN A 10 4.25 -53.95 -11.07
C ASN A 10 2.80 -54.17 -11.51
N ALA A 11 1.86 -53.41 -10.95
CA ALA A 11 0.51 -53.31 -11.49
C ALA A 11 0.51 -52.41 -12.72
N THR A 12 0.75 -52.97 -13.90
CA THR A 12 0.46 -52.33 -15.19
C THR A 12 -1.06 -52.31 -15.41
N ALA A 13 -1.73 -51.30 -14.88
CA ALA A 13 -3.07 -50.96 -15.34
C ALA A 13 -2.95 -50.36 -16.75
N ALA A 14 -3.33 -51.12 -17.77
CA ALA A 14 -3.43 -50.64 -19.13
C ALA A 14 -4.50 -49.53 -19.19
N PHE A 15 -4.06 -48.29 -19.36
CA PHE A 15 -4.95 -47.17 -19.65
C PHE A 15 -5.43 -47.32 -21.10
N THR A 16 -6.60 -47.91 -21.31
CA THR A 16 -7.28 -47.91 -22.60
C THR A 16 -7.66 -46.47 -22.96
N SER A 17 -7.12 -45.96 -24.06
CA SER A 17 -7.39 -44.60 -24.55
C SER A 17 -8.88 -44.40 -24.86
N PRO A 18 -9.56 -43.39 -24.27
CA PRO A 18 -10.96 -43.09 -24.56
C PRO A 18 -11.18 -42.45 -25.95
N LEU A 19 -10.10 -42.21 -26.72
CA LEU A 19 -10.19 -41.68 -28.09
C LEU A 19 -10.54 -42.75 -29.14
N ALA A 20 -10.43 -44.05 -28.81
CA ALA A 20 -10.71 -45.13 -29.75
C ALA A 20 -12.21 -45.25 -30.14
N SER A 21 -13.11 -44.58 -29.40
CA SER A 21 -14.55 -44.72 -29.53
C SER A 21 -15.30 -43.45 -30.00
N TYR A 22 -14.60 -42.40 -30.46
CA TYR A 22 -15.23 -41.14 -30.88
C TYR A 22 -14.97 -40.73 -32.34
N VAL A 23 -15.02 -41.68 -33.28
CA VAL A 23 -15.21 -41.34 -34.70
C VAL A 23 -16.63 -41.73 -35.07
N PRO A 24 -17.54 -40.78 -35.33
CA PRO A 24 -18.88 -41.10 -35.82
C PRO A 24 -18.74 -41.80 -37.17
N SER A 25 -19.29 -43.00 -37.28
CA SER A 25 -19.17 -43.90 -38.44
C SER A 25 -19.83 -43.42 -39.73
N ASN A 26 -20.18 -42.13 -39.88
CA ASN A 26 -20.95 -41.60 -41.00
C ASN A 26 -20.47 -40.23 -41.54
N VAL A 27 -19.19 -39.87 -41.37
CA VAL A 27 -18.61 -38.69 -42.04
C VAL A 27 -17.39 -39.11 -42.84
N ALA A 28 -17.52 -39.19 -44.17
CA ALA A 28 -16.38 -39.42 -45.06
C ALA A 28 -15.49 -38.18 -45.04
N LEU A 29 -14.38 -38.25 -44.30
CA LEU A 29 -13.36 -37.21 -44.32
C LEU A 29 -12.53 -37.36 -45.60
N PRO A 30 -11.98 -36.26 -46.16
CA PRO A 30 -11.05 -36.35 -47.28
C PRO A 30 -9.89 -37.32 -46.93
N PRO A 31 -9.37 -38.14 -47.87
CA PRO A 31 -8.33 -39.15 -47.61
C PRO A 31 -7.08 -38.59 -46.93
N GLN A 32 -6.82 -37.30 -47.18
CA GLN A 32 -5.71 -36.53 -46.63
C GLN A 32 -5.89 -36.24 -45.13
N LEU A 33 -7.14 -36.00 -44.70
CA LEU A 33 -7.48 -35.81 -43.29
C LEU A 33 -7.48 -37.14 -42.53
N GLU A 34 -7.98 -38.23 -43.14
CA GLU A 34 -7.93 -39.57 -42.54
C GLU A 34 -6.50 -40.04 -42.29
N TYR A 35 -5.59 -39.85 -43.26
CA TYR A 35 -4.18 -40.18 -43.11
C TYR A 35 -3.51 -39.39 -41.96
N VAL A 36 -3.80 -38.09 -41.87
CA VAL A 36 -3.25 -37.24 -40.81
C VAL A 36 -3.83 -37.62 -39.44
N LEU A 37 -5.14 -37.84 -39.34
CA LEU A 37 -5.81 -38.25 -38.10
C LEU A 37 -5.33 -39.63 -37.64
N GLY A 38 -5.19 -40.59 -38.55
CA GLY A 38 -4.67 -41.93 -38.25
C GLY A 38 -3.25 -41.89 -37.68
N ASN A 39 -2.35 -41.13 -38.32
CA ASN A 39 -0.97 -40.97 -37.86
C ASN A 39 -0.89 -40.24 -36.50
N VAL A 40 -1.76 -39.25 -36.26
CA VAL A 40 -1.83 -38.54 -34.97
C VAL A 40 -2.31 -39.50 -33.88
N ILE A 41 -3.34 -40.31 -34.15
CA ILE A 41 -3.87 -41.27 -33.18
C ILE A 41 -2.82 -42.31 -32.82
N GLU A 42 -2.11 -42.88 -33.80
CA GLU A 42 -1.04 -43.86 -33.58
C GLU A 42 0.15 -43.27 -32.80
N THR A 43 0.56 -42.06 -33.15
CA THR A 43 1.65 -41.34 -32.46
C THR A 43 1.29 -41.03 -31.01
N VAL A 44 0.04 -40.61 -30.75
CA VAL A 44 -0.45 -40.32 -29.40
C VAL A 44 -0.64 -41.61 -28.59
N SER A 45 -1.09 -42.72 -29.20
CA SER A 45 -1.24 -44.00 -28.51
C SER A 45 0.09 -44.66 -28.12
N ASN A 46 1.17 -44.38 -28.88
CA ASN A 46 2.50 -44.91 -28.64
C ASN A 46 3.40 -43.96 -27.81
N ALA A 47 2.93 -42.75 -27.50
CA ALA A 47 3.69 -41.78 -26.72
C ALA A 47 3.68 -42.13 -25.21
N GLY A 48 4.87 -42.22 -24.61
CA GLY A 48 4.99 -42.34 -23.15
C GLY A 48 4.48 -41.09 -22.43
N PHE A 49 4.09 -41.23 -21.15
CA PHE A 49 3.57 -40.14 -20.32
C PHE A 49 4.42 -38.85 -20.40
N TRP A 50 5.75 -38.97 -20.32
CA TRP A 50 6.67 -37.83 -20.40
C TRP A 50 6.69 -37.14 -21.77
N THR A 51 6.50 -37.89 -22.85
CA THR A 51 6.38 -37.34 -24.21
C THR A 51 5.08 -36.56 -24.35
N ILE A 52 3.97 -37.11 -23.83
CA ILE A 52 2.67 -36.43 -23.83
C ILE A 52 2.78 -35.14 -22.98
N LEU A 53 3.31 -35.24 -21.76
CA LEU A 53 3.48 -34.10 -20.87
C LEU A 53 4.35 -33.00 -21.49
N GLY A 54 5.52 -33.37 -22.05
CA GLY A 54 6.41 -32.43 -22.71
C GLY A 54 5.77 -31.76 -23.93
N THR A 55 5.00 -32.51 -24.72
CA THR A 55 4.26 -31.97 -25.87
C THR A 55 3.18 -30.99 -25.43
N VAL A 56 2.43 -31.31 -24.37
CA VAL A 56 1.42 -30.40 -23.79
C VAL A 56 2.06 -29.12 -23.28
N VAL A 57 3.17 -29.20 -22.53
CA VAL A 57 3.89 -28.02 -22.02
C VAL A 57 4.41 -27.16 -23.18
N LEU A 58 4.97 -27.77 -24.23
CA LEU A 58 5.44 -27.05 -25.42
C LEU A 58 4.27 -26.36 -26.15
N MET A 59 3.15 -27.05 -26.35
CA MET A 59 1.96 -26.46 -26.97
C MET A 59 1.43 -25.28 -26.15
N LEU A 60 1.41 -25.39 -24.82
CA LEU A 60 1.00 -24.30 -23.94
C LEU A 60 1.97 -23.11 -24.00
N ALA A 61 3.28 -23.36 -24.09
CA ALA A 61 4.29 -22.30 -24.24
C ALA A 61 4.18 -21.58 -25.59
N ILE A 62 3.94 -22.34 -26.69
CA ILE A 62 3.68 -21.77 -28.02
C ILE A 62 2.39 -20.94 -28.01
N TYR A 63 1.33 -21.44 -27.38
CA TYR A 63 0.07 -20.72 -27.24
C TYR A 63 0.25 -19.42 -26.44
N ASP A 64 0.96 -19.47 -25.31
CA ASP A 64 1.26 -18.29 -24.48
C ASP A 64 2.02 -17.24 -25.28
N GLN A 65 3.04 -17.65 -26.03
CA GLN A 65 3.82 -16.78 -26.90
C GLN A 65 2.98 -16.18 -28.05
N PHE A 66 2.13 -16.98 -28.69
CA PHE A 66 1.23 -16.50 -29.75
C PHE A 66 0.21 -15.49 -29.21
N SER A 67 -0.38 -15.79 -28.05
CA SER A 67 -1.31 -14.91 -27.34
C SER A 67 -0.65 -13.57 -26.98
N TYR A 68 0.60 -13.62 -26.50
CA TYR A 68 1.40 -12.43 -26.22
C TYR A 68 1.65 -11.60 -27.49
N GLN A 69 2.14 -12.20 -28.57
CA GLN A 69 2.41 -11.46 -29.82
C GLN A 69 1.15 -10.83 -30.40
N ARG A 70 0.02 -11.54 -30.36
CA ARG A 70 -1.28 -11.01 -30.79
C ARG A 70 -1.70 -9.80 -29.97
N SER A 71 -1.49 -9.84 -28.66
CA SER A 71 -1.87 -8.74 -27.74
C SER A 71 -0.90 -7.55 -27.84
N LYS A 72 0.39 -7.82 -28.04
CA LYS A 72 1.45 -6.82 -28.25
C LYS A 72 1.24 -6.05 -29.55
N GLY A 73 1.02 -6.74 -30.67
CA GLY A 73 1.01 -6.08 -31.97
C GLY A 73 2.28 -5.24 -32.19
N ASN A 74 2.11 -3.94 -32.44
CA ASN A 74 3.20 -3.04 -32.81
C ASN A 74 3.76 -2.19 -31.65
N ILE A 75 3.26 -2.33 -30.42
CA ILE A 75 3.76 -1.53 -29.30
C ILE A 75 5.11 -2.06 -28.78
N VAL A 76 5.86 -1.17 -28.12
CA VAL A 76 7.20 -1.46 -27.61
C VAL A 76 7.13 -2.50 -26.50
N GLY A 77 8.03 -3.47 -26.50
CA GLY A 77 8.08 -4.51 -25.47
C GLY A 77 8.96 -5.67 -25.89
N PRO A 78 9.21 -6.64 -24.99
CA PRO A 78 10.04 -7.81 -25.28
C PRO A 78 9.63 -8.51 -26.59
N ARG A 79 10.62 -8.92 -27.39
CA ARG A 79 10.34 -9.73 -28.60
C ARG A 79 9.78 -11.09 -28.24
N PHE A 80 10.23 -11.68 -27.13
CA PHE A 80 9.74 -12.94 -26.61
C PHE A 80 9.34 -12.79 -25.14
N LYS A 81 8.25 -13.44 -24.75
CA LYS A 81 7.85 -13.56 -23.36
C LYS A 81 8.51 -14.81 -22.79
N GLU A 82 9.12 -14.70 -21.62
CA GLU A 82 9.55 -15.88 -20.86
C GLU A 82 8.32 -16.76 -20.60
N PRO A 83 8.30 -18.03 -21.06
CA PRO A 83 7.09 -18.84 -21.06
C PRO A 83 6.39 -18.85 -19.71
N PHE A 84 5.08 -18.58 -19.73
CA PHE A 84 4.18 -18.58 -18.58
C PHE A 84 4.42 -17.51 -17.51
N ILE A 85 5.65 -17.05 -17.29
CA ILE A 85 6.00 -16.25 -16.12
C ILE A 85 6.24 -14.79 -16.52
N GLY A 86 6.93 -14.57 -17.64
CA GLY A 86 7.39 -13.23 -18.02
C GLY A 86 8.36 -12.63 -16.99
N PRO A 87 8.48 -11.30 -16.90
CA PRO A 87 9.41 -10.62 -15.98
C PRO A 87 8.87 -10.59 -14.54
N PHE A 88 8.58 -11.76 -13.96
CA PHE A 88 8.00 -11.88 -12.63
C PHE A 88 8.96 -11.42 -11.53
N LEU A 89 10.25 -11.78 -11.61
CA LEU A 89 11.24 -11.37 -10.61
C LEU A 89 11.40 -9.84 -10.55
N GLN A 90 11.35 -9.17 -11.70
CA GLN A 90 11.32 -7.71 -11.79
C GLN A 90 10.08 -7.11 -11.12
N SER A 91 8.95 -7.81 -11.19
CA SER A 91 7.70 -7.38 -10.55
C SER A 91 7.73 -7.55 -9.03
N MET A 92 8.56 -8.46 -8.49
CA MET A 92 8.75 -8.63 -7.04
C MET A 92 9.67 -7.57 -6.43
N ASN A 93 10.65 -7.08 -7.20
CA ASN A 93 11.55 -6.01 -6.75
C ASN A 93 11.55 -4.85 -7.76
N PRO A 94 10.48 -4.04 -7.76
CA PRO A 94 10.30 -2.94 -8.70
C PRO A 94 11.41 -1.87 -8.58
N LYS A 95 12.32 -1.82 -9.56
CA LYS A 95 13.37 -0.80 -9.63
C LYS A 95 12.91 0.44 -10.39
N TRP A 96 13.29 1.62 -9.91
CA TRP A 96 12.95 2.90 -10.50
C TRP A 96 13.33 2.97 -12.00
N GLU A 97 14.53 2.53 -12.35
CA GLU A 97 15.10 2.58 -13.69
C GLU A 97 14.27 1.75 -14.68
N GLU A 98 13.65 0.66 -14.22
CA GLU A 98 12.82 -0.19 -15.08
C GLU A 98 11.48 0.48 -15.42
N TYR A 99 10.87 1.23 -14.48
CA TYR A 99 9.70 2.04 -14.78
C TYR A 99 10.05 3.17 -15.74
N TYR A 100 11.11 3.90 -15.41
CA TYR A 100 11.57 5.03 -16.22
C TYR A 100 11.94 4.60 -17.65
N GLY A 101 12.63 3.45 -17.79
CA GLY A 101 12.95 2.86 -19.08
C GLY A 101 11.70 2.49 -19.89
N LYS A 102 10.66 1.93 -19.25
CA LYS A 102 9.39 1.62 -19.93
C LYS A 102 8.66 2.88 -20.41
N TRP A 103 8.70 3.96 -19.63
CA TRP A 103 8.07 5.23 -20.01
C TRP A 103 8.79 5.93 -21.15
N THR A 104 10.13 5.92 -21.13
CA THR A 104 10.96 6.55 -22.16
C THR A 104 11.08 5.74 -23.44
N SER A 105 10.75 4.44 -23.41
CA SER A 105 10.81 3.55 -24.57
C SER A 105 9.85 3.90 -25.72
N GLY A 106 8.76 4.63 -25.43
CA GLY A 106 7.78 5.06 -26.41
C GLY A 106 6.43 5.44 -25.79
N PRO A 107 5.48 5.97 -26.59
CA PRO A 107 4.17 6.41 -26.10
C PRO A 107 3.36 5.28 -25.46
N LEU A 108 3.45 4.08 -26.05
CA LEU A 108 2.89 2.84 -25.51
C LEU A 108 3.99 1.77 -25.45
N SER A 109 4.10 1.11 -24.31
CA SER A 109 4.92 -0.09 -24.12
C SER A 109 4.14 -1.19 -23.43
N CYS A 110 4.66 -2.42 -23.41
CA CYS A 110 4.00 -3.55 -22.77
C CYS A 110 4.94 -4.52 -22.06
N VAL A 111 4.37 -5.19 -21.07
CA VAL A 111 4.94 -6.36 -20.42
C VAL A 111 3.83 -7.39 -20.22
N SER A 112 4.19 -8.67 -20.13
CA SER A 112 3.22 -9.73 -19.82
C SER A 112 3.78 -10.58 -18.69
N VAL A 113 3.10 -10.55 -17.55
CA VAL A 113 3.46 -11.30 -16.35
C VAL A 113 2.34 -12.29 -16.07
N PHE A 114 2.65 -13.59 -16.03
CA PHE A 114 1.63 -14.64 -16.05
C PHE A 114 0.61 -14.45 -17.18
N HIS A 115 -0.68 -14.56 -16.87
CA HIS A 115 -1.78 -14.34 -17.79
C HIS A 115 -2.15 -12.85 -17.92
N LYS A 116 -1.52 -11.94 -17.18
CA LYS A 116 -1.83 -10.51 -17.19
C LYS A 116 -0.99 -9.82 -18.28
N PHE A 117 -1.66 -9.35 -19.32
CA PHE A 117 -1.06 -8.49 -20.34
C PHE A 117 -1.20 -7.03 -19.93
N VAL A 118 -0.08 -6.32 -19.82
CA VAL A 118 0.01 -4.97 -19.27
C VAL A 118 0.46 -4.02 -20.37
N VAL A 119 -0.30 -2.95 -20.58
CA VAL A 119 0.02 -1.84 -21.49
C VAL A 119 0.32 -0.60 -20.65
N ILE A 120 1.48 0.01 -20.89
CA ILE A 120 1.95 1.20 -20.19
C ILE A 120 1.78 2.38 -21.13
N ALA A 121 1.10 3.42 -20.65
CA ALA A 121 0.85 4.66 -21.37
C ALA A 121 1.70 5.78 -20.77
N SER A 122 2.64 6.28 -21.56
CA SER A 122 3.76 7.10 -21.08
C SER A 122 3.54 8.61 -21.25
N THR A 123 2.53 9.02 -22.02
CA THR A 123 2.28 10.45 -22.31
C THR A 123 1.08 10.99 -21.54
N ARG A 124 1.07 12.31 -21.31
CA ARG A 124 -0.07 13.02 -20.72
C ARG A 124 -1.39 12.67 -21.39
N ASP A 125 -1.46 12.74 -22.72
CA ASP A 125 -2.72 12.58 -23.45
C ASP A 125 -3.23 11.15 -23.43
N LEU A 126 -2.33 10.16 -23.45
CA LEU A 126 -2.71 8.75 -23.29
C LEU A 126 -3.21 8.46 -21.87
N ALA A 127 -2.51 8.97 -20.85
CA ALA A 127 -2.95 8.85 -19.46
C ALA A 127 -4.33 9.48 -19.25
N ARG A 128 -4.53 10.71 -19.73
CA ARG A 128 -5.84 11.39 -19.70
C ARG A 128 -6.90 10.61 -20.45
N LYS A 129 -6.61 10.06 -21.63
CA LYS A 129 -7.56 9.26 -22.41
C LYS A 129 -8.02 8.04 -21.62
N ILE A 130 -7.11 7.32 -20.94
CA ILE A 130 -7.45 6.19 -20.08
C ILE A 130 -8.35 6.64 -18.92
N PHE A 131 -7.92 7.66 -18.17
CA PHE A 131 -8.66 8.18 -17.01
C PHE A 131 -10.08 8.66 -17.35
N ASN A 132 -10.26 9.25 -18.53
CA ASN A 132 -11.53 9.79 -19.00
C ASN A 132 -12.35 8.80 -19.87
N SER A 133 -12.01 7.51 -19.86
CA SER A 133 -12.73 6.47 -20.62
C SER A 133 -13.46 5.46 -19.74
N PRO A 134 -14.36 5.88 -18.82
CA PRO A 134 -15.07 4.97 -17.92
C PRO A 134 -15.98 3.98 -18.66
N GLY A 135 -16.30 4.21 -19.95
CA GLY A 135 -17.01 3.21 -20.77
C GLY A 135 -16.14 2.01 -21.18
N TYR A 136 -14.80 2.16 -21.16
CA TYR A 136 -13.86 1.16 -21.64
C TYR A 136 -13.03 0.54 -20.51
N VAL A 137 -12.72 1.31 -19.48
CA VAL A 137 -11.79 0.91 -18.43
C VAL A 137 -12.38 1.19 -17.05
N LYS A 138 -11.87 0.52 -16.04
CA LYS A 138 -12.12 0.83 -14.62
C LYS A 138 -10.83 0.69 -13.82
N PRO A 139 -10.64 1.44 -12.72
CA PRO A 139 -9.50 1.25 -11.84
C PRO A 139 -9.42 -0.19 -11.37
N CYS A 140 -8.21 -0.68 -11.13
CA CYS A 140 -8.01 -1.97 -10.49
C CYS A 140 -6.90 -1.88 -9.44
N VAL A 141 -6.99 -2.77 -8.46
CA VAL A 141 -6.02 -2.92 -7.39
C VAL A 141 -5.64 -4.40 -7.29
N VAL A 142 -4.64 -4.69 -6.47
CA VAL A 142 -4.21 -6.06 -6.18
C VAL A 142 -5.35 -6.90 -5.59
N ASP A 143 -5.34 -8.21 -5.87
CA ASP A 143 -6.45 -9.13 -5.59
C ASP A 143 -6.78 -9.27 -4.08
N VAL A 144 -5.84 -8.92 -3.21
CA VAL A 144 -6.00 -8.91 -1.75
C VAL A 144 -6.73 -7.67 -1.23
N ALA A 145 -6.75 -6.54 -1.97
CA ALA A 145 -7.33 -5.30 -1.50
C ALA A 145 -8.84 -5.39 -1.16
N PRO A 146 -9.71 -6.05 -1.96
CA PRO A 146 -11.11 -6.26 -1.56
C PRO A 146 -11.28 -7.08 -0.28
N LYS A 147 -10.29 -7.92 0.06
CA LYS A 147 -10.30 -8.73 1.29
C LYS A 147 -9.90 -7.91 2.52
N LEU A 148 -9.16 -6.82 2.34
CA LEU A 148 -8.76 -5.90 3.41
C LEU A 148 -9.78 -4.77 3.59
N LEU A 149 -10.21 -4.13 2.49
CA LEU A 149 -11.10 -2.96 2.51
C LEU A 149 -12.59 -3.34 2.56
N GLY A 150 -12.91 -4.62 2.30
CA GLY A 150 -14.26 -5.16 2.17
C GLY A 150 -14.78 -5.09 0.74
N HIS A 151 -15.42 -6.17 0.28
CA HIS A 151 -15.82 -6.34 -1.13
C HIS A 151 -16.83 -5.31 -1.62
N ASP A 152 -17.68 -4.79 -0.72
CA ASP A 152 -18.74 -3.82 -1.04
C ASP A 152 -18.28 -2.36 -0.88
N ASN A 153 -16.98 -2.13 -0.67
CA ASN A 153 -16.44 -0.78 -0.49
C ASN A 153 -16.57 0.05 -1.78
N TRP A 154 -16.87 1.34 -1.62
CA TRP A 154 -17.21 2.23 -2.72
C TRP A 154 -16.12 2.38 -3.78
N VAL A 155 -14.85 2.18 -3.40
CA VAL A 155 -13.70 2.21 -4.33
C VAL A 155 -13.71 1.10 -5.36
N PHE A 156 -14.45 0.02 -5.13
CA PHE A 156 -14.62 -1.07 -6.08
C PHE A 156 -15.85 -0.91 -6.98
N LEU A 157 -16.68 0.09 -6.71
CA LEU A 157 -17.82 0.43 -7.55
C LEU A 157 -17.33 1.04 -8.88
N ASP A 158 -18.15 0.88 -9.91
CA ASP A 158 -17.89 1.41 -11.26
C ASP A 158 -19.17 2.05 -11.82
N GLY A 159 -19.00 2.97 -12.77
CA GLY A 159 -20.10 3.67 -13.44
C GLY A 159 -21.01 4.44 -12.48
N LYS A 160 -22.33 4.30 -12.65
CA LYS A 160 -23.34 5.08 -11.93
C LYS A 160 -23.27 4.87 -10.40
N ALA A 161 -23.06 3.64 -9.95
CA ALA A 161 -22.99 3.32 -8.52
C ALA A 161 -21.85 4.07 -7.82
N HIS A 162 -20.66 4.10 -8.43
CA HIS A 162 -19.53 4.88 -7.93
C HIS A 162 -19.83 6.38 -7.92
N VAL A 163 -20.37 6.91 -9.03
CA VAL A 163 -20.69 8.35 -9.16
C VAL A 163 -21.70 8.79 -8.10
N ASP A 164 -22.75 8.01 -7.85
CA ASP A 164 -23.78 8.35 -6.88
C ASP A 164 -23.29 8.24 -5.44
N PHE A 165 -22.49 7.22 -5.10
CA PHE A 165 -21.85 7.14 -3.78
C PHE A 165 -20.96 8.35 -3.55
N ARG A 166 -20.12 8.69 -4.54
CA ARG A 166 -19.17 9.80 -4.44
C ARG A 166 -19.86 11.15 -4.27
N LYS A 167 -21.02 11.39 -4.90
CA LYS A 167 -21.79 12.62 -4.70
C LYS A 167 -22.11 12.86 -3.21
N GLY A 168 -22.40 11.79 -2.47
CA GLY A 168 -22.66 11.87 -1.03
C GLY A 168 -21.42 12.16 -0.16
N LEU A 169 -20.23 12.15 -0.75
CA LEU A 169 -18.97 12.46 -0.05
C LEU A 169 -18.43 13.86 -0.40
N ASN A 170 -18.89 14.49 -1.47
CA ASN A 170 -18.37 15.78 -1.93
C ASN A 170 -18.50 16.89 -0.87
N GLY A 171 -19.58 16.86 -0.07
CA GLY A 171 -19.80 17.84 1.01
C GLY A 171 -18.71 17.84 2.08
N LEU A 172 -18.00 16.72 2.23
CA LEU A 172 -16.97 16.49 3.26
C LEU A 172 -15.64 17.21 2.96
N PHE A 173 -15.47 17.73 1.75
CA PHE A 173 -14.24 18.40 1.31
C PHE A 173 -14.51 19.82 0.80
N THR A 174 -15.65 20.40 1.18
CA THR A 174 -15.96 21.82 0.93
C THR A 174 -15.09 22.73 1.79
N ARG A 175 -14.90 23.99 1.40
CA ARG A 175 -14.17 24.98 2.19
C ARG A 175 -14.66 25.05 3.65
N LYS A 176 -15.98 25.11 3.85
CA LYS A 176 -16.62 25.12 5.18
C LYS A 176 -16.26 23.86 5.99
N ALA A 177 -16.29 22.68 5.38
CA ALA A 177 -15.93 21.44 6.05
C ALA A 177 -14.45 21.42 6.46
N LEU A 178 -13.55 21.82 5.56
CA LEU A 178 -12.11 21.87 5.84
C LEU A 178 -11.76 22.83 6.98
N GLU A 179 -12.46 23.96 7.07
CA GLU A 179 -12.30 24.94 8.15
C GLU A 179 -12.62 24.34 9.52
N CYS A 180 -13.64 23.48 9.61
CA CYS A 180 -13.97 22.77 10.85
C CYS A 180 -12.89 21.77 11.29
N TYR A 181 -12.09 21.23 10.37
CA TYR A 181 -11.10 20.19 10.67
C TYR A 181 -9.72 20.76 11.02
N LEU A 182 -9.44 21.96 10.52
CA LEU A 182 -8.15 22.65 10.65
C LEU A 182 -7.64 22.75 12.11
N PRO A 183 -8.45 23.14 13.11
CA PRO A 183 -8.04 23.15 14.51
C PRO A 183 -7.45 21.83 15.01
N GLY A 184 -8.06 20.70 14.64
CA GLY A 184 -7.59 19.38 15.06
C GLY A 184 -6.24 19.01 14.43
N GLN A 185 -5.99 19.45 13.19
CA GLN A 185 -4.72 19.22 12.50
C GLN A 185 -3.59 19.98 13.20
N GLU A 186 -3.81 21.25 13.54
CA GLU A 186 -2.85 22.08 14.28
C GLU A 186 -2.49 21.47 15.65
N ASP A 187 -3.48 20.95 16.37
CA ASP A 187 -3.25 20.29 17.67
C ASP A 187 -2.36 19.05 17.58
N VAL A 188 -2.50 18.28 16.50
CA VAL A 188 -1.63 17.14 16.24
C VAL A 188 -0.22 17.63 15.90
N TYR A 189 -0.06 18.60 15.00
CA TYR A 189 1.26 19.12 14.63
C TYR A 189 2.01 19.69 15.83
N ASN A 190 1.37 20.55 16.64
CA ASN A 190 1.97 21.13 17.84
C ASN A 190 2.49 20.06 18.83
N ARG A 191 1.77 18.95 18.96
CA ARG A 191 2.17 17.84 19.85
C ARG A 191 3.33 17.05 19.26
N TYR A 192 3.24 16.70 17.99
CA TYR A 192 4.23 15.85 17.34
C TYR A 192 5.54 16.61 17.06
N PHE A 193 5.52 17.91 16.80
CA PHE A 193 6.75 18.71 16.72
C PHE A 193 7.54 18.69 18.03
N LYS A 194 6.86 18.75 19.18
CA LYS A 194 7.51 18.57 20.48
C LYS A 194 8.12 17.17 20.61
N LYS A 195 7.41 16.12 20.16
CA LYS A 195 7.94 14.74 20.11
C LYS A 195 9.19 14.66 19.22
N MET A 196 9.16 15.23 18.02
CA MET A 196 10.28 15.22 17.08
C MET A 196 11.53 15.89 17.68
N VAL A 197 11.37 17.05 18.33
CA VAL A 197 12.47 17.72 19.04
C VAL A 197 13.01 16.85 20.17
N GLN A 198 12.13 16.17 20.92
CA GLN A 198 12.53 15.28 22.00
C GLN A 198 13.34 14.08 21.51
N ILE A 199 12.94 13.45 20.40
CA ILE A 199 13.68 12.32 19.79
C ILE A 199 15.14 12.74 19.50
N THR A 200 15.34 13.91 18.90
CA THR A 200 16.70 14.40 18.60
C THR A 200 17.49 14.75 19.87
N LYS A 201 16.82 15.28 20.90
CA LYS A 201 17.46 15.53 22.21
C LYS A 201 17.92 14.24 22.87
N ASP A 202 17.07 13.21 22.86
CA ASP A 202 17.38 11.89 23.42
C ASP A 202 18.53 11.21 22.67
N ALA A 203 18.66 11.47 21.36
CA ALA A 203 19.81 11.06 20.56
C ALA A 203 21.09 11.91 20.78
N GLY A 204 21.07 12.88 21.70
CA GLY A 204 22.19 13.76 21.97
C GLY A 204 22.53 14.71 20.81
N GLY A 205 21.52 15.10 20.01
CA GLY A 205 21.70 15.94 18.83
C GLY A 205 22.26 15.21 17.61
N LYS A 206 22.44 13.89 17.69
CA LYS A 206 22.88 13.09 16.54
C LYS A 206 21.76 12.95 15.50
N PRO A 207 22.09 12.81 14.21
CA PRO A 207 21.11 12.54 13.17
C PRO A 207 20.37 11.23 13.45
N VAL A 208 19.04 11.23 13.25
CA VAL A 208 18.17 10.06 13.40
C VAL A 208 17.25 9.93 12.19
N PRO A 209 16.82 8.71 11.82
CA PRO A 209 15.84 8.51 10.76
C PRO A 209 14.46 9.07 11.16
N PHE A 210 13.83 9.89 10.30
CA PHE A 210 12.52 10.52 10.57
C PHE A 210 11.36 10.00 9.70
N MET A 211 11.60 9.12 8.72
CA MET A 211 10.51 8.64 7.84
C MET A 211 9.39 7.94 8.62
N VAL A 212 9.71 7.16 9.66
CA VAL A 212 8.71 6.53 10.53
C VAL A 212 7.89 7.59 11.29
N GLU A 213 8.54 8.63 11.79
CA GLU A 213 7.88 9.73 12.49
C GLU A 213 6.96 10.53 11.57
N PHE A 214 7.36 10.74 10.31
CA PHE A 214 6.49 11.35 9.30
C PHE A 214 5.28 10.49 8.99
N ARG A 215 5.42 9.15 8.99
CA ARG A 215 4.27 8.26 8.82
C ARG A 215 3.33 8.33 10.01
N GLU A 216 3.87 8.32 11.22
CA GLU A 216 3.07 8.39 12.45
C GLU A 216 2.30 9.70 12.57
N ILE A 217 2.95 10.84 12.36
CA ILE A 217 2.27 12.15 12.43
C ILE A 217 1.17 12.26 11.36
N ILE A 218 1.41 11.75 10.15
CA ILE A 218 0.40 11.75 9.07
C ILE A 218 -0.76 10.81 9.41
N THR A 219 -0.52 9.67 10.05
CA THR A 219 -1.62 8.83 10.57
C THR A 219 -2.41 9.57 11.62
N ALA A 220 -1.75 10.22 12.58
CA ALA A 220 -2.41 10.94 13.65
C ALA A 220 -3.27 12.10 13.13
N VAL A 221 -2.75 12.88 12.18
CA VAL A 221 -3.50 13.96 11.51
C VAL A 221 -4.68 13.40 10.70
N SER A 222 -4.47 12.29 9.98
CA SER A 222 -5.54 11.62 9.22
C SER A 222 -6.64 11.12 10.14
N CYS A 223 -6.30 10.38 11.19
CA CYS A 223 -7.26 9.90 12.19
C CYS A 223 -8.01 11.06 12.85
N ARG A 224 -7.32 12.13 13.26
CA ARG A 224 -7.96 13.31 13.84
C ARG A 224 -8.94 13.97 12.87
N THR A 225 -8.55 14.14 11.60
CA THR A 225 -9.39 14.73 10.56
C THR A 225 -10.59 13.85 10.24
N PHE A 226 -10.39 12.52 10.18
CA PHE A 226 -11.38 11.59 9.67
C PHE A 226 -12.39 11.17 10.73
N VAL A 227 -11.91 10.89 11.94
CA VAL A 227 -12.71 10.31 13.03
C VAL A 227 -12.72 11.15 14.31
N GLY A 228 -12.13 12.36 14.30
CA GLY A 228 -12.23 13.29 15.42
C GLY A 228 -11.57 12.76 16.70
N HIS A 229 -12.17 13.07 17.85
CA HIS A 229 -11.67 12.72 19.20
C HIS A 229 -12.27 11.43 19.78
N TYR A 230 -12.87 10.57 18.95
CA TYR A 230 -13.56 9.37 19.42
C TYR A 230 -12.63 8.19 19.77
N MET A 231 -11.34 8.29 19.45
CA MET A 231 -10.30 7.30 19.75
C MET A 231 -9.19 7.86 20.64
N SER A 232 -8.56 6.98 21.43
CA SER A 232 -7.41 7.32 22.26
C SER A 232 -6.14 7.48 21.42
N ASP A 233 -5.18 8.24 21.94
CA ASP A 233 -3.86 8.40 21.32
C ASP A 233 -3.10 7.06 21.21
N GLU A 234 -3.33 6.13 22.15
CA GLU A 234 -2.78 4.77 22.08
C GLU A 234 -3.29 4.01 20.86
N THR A 235 -4.60 4.09 20.59
CA THR A 235 -5.20 3.47 19.41
C THR A 235 -4.65 4.11 18.14
N VAL A 236 -4.49 5.44 18.09
CA VAL A 236 -3.89 6.14 16.95
C VAL A 236 -2.47 5.61 16.67
N ARG A 237 -1.64 5.49 17.71
CA ARG A 237 -0.27 4.97 17.56
C ARG A 237 -0.25 3.53 17.09
N ARG A 238 -1.12 2.68 17.65
CA ARG A 238 -1.27 1.29 17.20
C ARG A 238 -1.68 1.22 15.73
N ILE A 239 -2.62 2.06 15.29
CA ILE A 239 -3.00 2.16 13.88
C ILE A 239 -1.79 2.57 13.04
N ALA A 240 -1.01 3.58 13.45
CA ALA A 240 0.17 4.01 12.70
C ALA A 240 1.20 2.90 12.48
N VAL A 241 1.44 2.08 13.52
CA VAL A 241 2.34 0.93 13.45
C VAL A 241 1.74 -0.19 12.60
N ASP A 242 0.51 -0.62 12.92
CA ASP A 242 -0.13 -1.77 12.26
C ASP A 242 -0.47 -1.48 10.79
N TYR A 243 -0.61 -0.22 10.41
CA TYR A 243 -0.90 0.18 9.04
C TYR A 243 0.18 -0.27 8.06
N PHE A 244 1.43 -0.39 8.51
CA PHE A 244 2.48 -0.97 7.66
C PHE A 244 2.16 -2.39 7.20
N TYR A 245 1.58 -3.23 8.05
CA TYR A 245 1.16 -4.58 7.64
C TYR A 245 0.07 -4.53 6.57
N ILE A 246 -0.79 -3.51 6.59
CA ILE A 246 -1.78 -3.28 5.53
C ILE A 246 -1.06 -2.94 4.23
N THR A 247 -0.08 -2.04 4.25
CA THR A 247 0.66 -1.66 3.04
C THR A 247 1.49 -2.84 2.48
N GLU A 248 2.18 -3.61 3.33
CA GLU A 248 2.92 -4.81 2.89
C GLU A 248 2.02 -5.87 2.28
N ALA A 249 0.84 -6.08 2.86
CA ALA A 249 -0.16 -6.99 2.31
C ALA A 249 -0.65 -6.55 0.92
N LEU A 250 -0.44 -5.30 0.52
CA LEU A 250 -0.88 -4.72 -0.75
C LEU A 250 0.23 -4.59 -1.80
N GLU A 251 1.45 -5.08 -1.52
CA GLU A 251 2.51 -5.18 -2.52
C GLU A 251 2.03 -5.91 -3.78
N LEU A 252 2.56 -5.49 -4.94
CA LEU A 252 2.13 -5.93 -6.28
C LEU A 252 2.14 -7.45 -6.46
N VAL A 253 3.11 -8.13 -5.82
CA VAL A 253 3.23 -9.58 -5.84
C VAL A 253 3.00 -10.09 -4.42
N ASN A 254 1.79 -10.60 -4.18
CA ASN A 254 1.43 -11.23 -2.91
C ASN A 254 0.68 -12.54 -3.16
N PHE A 255 0.74 -13.45 -2.19
CA PHE A 255 0.03 -14.73 -2.28
C PHE A 255 -1.49 -14.46 -2.36
N PRO A 256 -2.22 -15.03 -3.34
CA PRO A 256 -3.62 -14.68 -3.59
C PRO A 256 -4.55 -15.12 -2.45
N ILE A 257 -4.10 -16.00 -1.56
CA ILE A 257 -4.85 -16.52 -0.42
C ILE A 257 -4.27 -15.94 0.86
N ILE A 258 -5.14 -15.58 1.81
CA ILE A 258 -4.71 -15.14 3.15
C ILE A 258 -4.47 -16.39 3.98
N LEU A 259 -3.20 -16.70 4.23
CA LEU A 259 -2.78 -17.85 5.05
C LEU A 259 -2.24 -17.35 6.40
N PRO A 260 -2.47 -18.06 7.53
CA PRO A 260 -1.92 -17.65 8.81
C PRO A 260 -0.42 -17.34 8.75
N PHE A 261 -0.01 -16.26 9.43
CA PHE A 261 1.39 -15.80 9.53
C PHE A 261 2.05 -15.30 8.22
N THR A 262 1.29 -15.07 7.15
CA THR A 262 1.79 -14.36 5.97
C THR A 262 1.59 -12.85 6.09
N LYS A 263 2.31 -12.06 5.27
CA LYS A 263 2.09 -10.59 5.12
C LYS A 263 0.60 -10.26 4.97
N THR A 264 -0.09 -10.99 4.09
CA THR A 264 -1.52 -10.82 3.83
C THR A 264 -2.42 -11.13 5.03
N TRP A 265 -2.00 -11.99 5.96
CA TRP A 265 -2.72 -12.26 7.21
C TRP A 265 -2.51 -11.18 8.26
N TYR A 266 -1.28 -10.71 8.45
CA TYR A 266 -1.00 -9.57 9.33
C TYR A 266 -1.74 -8.32 8.83
N GLY A 267 -1.71 -8.04 7.53
CA GLY A 267 -2.48 -6.94 6.94
C GLY A 267 -3.99 -7.09 7.15
N LYS A 268 -4.54 -8.30 7.07
CA LYS A 268 -5.96 -8.54 7.37
C LYS A 268 -6.29 -8.30 8.84
N LYS A 269 -5.43 -8.74 9.77
CA LYS A 269 -5.61 -8.49 11.20
C LYS A 269 -5.56 -7.01 11.54
N ALA A 270 -4.60 -6.29 10.96
CA ALA A 270 -4.50 -4.84 11.09
C ALA A 270 -5.75 -4.14 10.53
N ALA A 271 -6.18 -4.49 9.31
CA ALA A 271 -7.39 -3.94 8.69
C ALA A 271 -8.66 -4.17 9.54
N ASP A 272 -8.83 -5.39 10.06
CA ASP A 272 -9.96 -5.73 10.93
C ASP A 272 -9.96 -4.93 12.23
N MET A 273 -8.78 -4.70 12.81
CA MET A 273 -8.63 -3.86 13.99
C MET A 273 -9.02 -2.41 13.70
N VAL A 274 -8.54 -1.83 12.59
CA VAL A 274 -8.89 -0.46 12.19
C VAL A 274 -10.39 -0.32 11.95
N LEU A 275 -10.99 -1.23 11.19
CA LEU A 275 -12.43 -1.24 10.91
C LEU A 275 -13.24 -1.32 12.21
N ALA A 276 -12.86 -2.19 13.16
CA ALA A 276 -13.53 -2.31 14.44
C ALA A 276 -13.45 -1.01 15.27
N GLU A 277 -12.28 -0.37 15.33
CA GLU A 277 -12.11 0.90 16.04
C GLU A 277 -12.89 2.04 15.36
N PHE A 278 -12.91 2.09 14.04
CA PHE A 278 -13.67 3.09 13.28
C PHE A 278 -15.17 2.90 13.45
N SER A 279 -15.68 1.67 13.51
CA SER A 279 -17.10 1.41 13.81
C SER A 279 -17.48 1.87 15.22
N LYS A 280 -16.62 1.65 16.23
CA LYS A 280 -16.84 2.22 17.57
C LYS A 280 -16.90 3.75 17.55
N CYS A 281 -16.05 4.38 16.74
CA CYS A 281 -16.06 5.84 16.57
C CYS A 281 -17.35 6.31 15.88
N ALA A 282 -17.82 5.60 14.84
CA ALA A 282 -19.05 5.91 14.14
C ALA A 282 -20.26 5.86 15.07
N ALA A 283 -20.36 4.84 15.94
CA ALA A 283 -21.42 4.75 16.95
C ALA A 283 -21.43 5.97 17.90
N LYS A 284 -20.26 6.39 18.38
CA LYS A 284 -20.11 7.57 19.26
C LYS A 284 -20.50 8.87 18.52
N SER A 285 -20.05 9.03 17.28
CA SER A 285 -20.38 10.21 16.47
C SER A 285 -21.88 10.26 16.16
N LYS A 286 -22.53 9.14 15.83
CA LYS A 286 -23.99 9.06 15.66
C LYS A 286 -24.74 9.53 16.89
N ALA A 287 -24.36 9.07 18.08
CA ALA A 287 -25.00 9.52 19.31
C ALA A 287 -24.85 11.04 19.49
N ARG A 288 -23.66 11.59 19.23
CA ARG A 288 -23.37 13.02 19.35
C ARG A 288 -24.11 13.88 18.32
N MET A 289 -24.13 13.45 17.04
CA MET A 289 -24.77 14.21 15.96
C MET A 289 -26.30 14.17 16.06
N ASN A 290 -26.89 13.08 16.55
CA ASN A 290 -28.33 13.04 16.86
C ASN A 290 -28.70 13.98 18.01
N ALA A 291 -27.76 14.29 18.90
CA ALA A 291 -27.89 15.28 19.97
C ALA A 291 -27.44 16.70 19.54
N ASP A 292 -27.39 16.97 18.22
CA ASP A 292 -27.04 18.26 17.63
C ASP A 292 -25.66 18.80 18.06
N GLY A 293 -24.71 17.91 18.31
CA GLY A 293 -23.32 18.29 18.59
C GLY A 293 -22.61 18.93 17.39
N GLU A 294 -21.60 19.75 17.68
CA GLU A 294 -20.81 20.44 16.66
C GLU A 294 -19.95 19.49 15.80
N VAL A 295 -19.85 19.79 14.51
CA VAL A 295 -19.01 19.03 13.57
C VAL A 295 -17.54 19.36 13.81
N THR A 296 -16.73 18.33 14.07
CA THR A 296 -15.28 18.50 14.31
C THR A 296 -14.39 17.66 13.40
N CYS A 297 -14.99 16.74 12.63
CA CYS A 297 -14.27 15.83 11.74
C CYS A 297 -15.14 15.38 10.56
N ILE A 298 -14.55 14.67 9.59
CA ILE A 298 -15.27 14.14 8.42
C ILE A 298 -16.40 13.21 8.82
N MET A 299 -16.18 12.32 9.78
CA MET A 299 -17.19 11.40 10.30
C MET A 299 -18.42 12.16 10.83
N ASP A 300 -18.21 13.20 11.65
CA ASP A 300 -19.29 14.04 12.16
C ASP A 300 -20.05 14.72 11.01
N ALA A 301 -19.33 15.32 10.06
CA ALA A 301 -19.95 16.02 8.93
C ALA A 301 -20.82 15.09 8.10
N TRP A 302 -20.36 13.86 7.86
CA TRP A 302 -21.10 12.89 7.06
C TRP A 302 -22.33 12.36 7.80
N ILE A 303 -22.19 12.03 9.08
CA ILE A 303 -23.30 11.59 9.92
C ILE A 303 -24.32 12.72 10.09
N GLN A 304 -23.90 13.96 10.27
CA GLN A 304 -24.81 15.11 10.34
C GLN A 304 -25.64 15.23 9.05
N GLN A 305 -25.03 15.05 7.87
CA GLN A 305 -25.78 15.03 6.60
C GLN A 305 -26.81 13.88 6.55
N MET A 306 -26.50 12.70 7.11
CA MET A 306 -27.46 11.59 7.22
C MET A 306 -28.61 11.94 8.16
N VAL A 307 -28.33 12.50 9.34
CA VAL A 307 -29.34 12.94 10.31
C VAL A 307 -30.27 14.00 9.71
N LEU A 308 -29.71 15.02 9.06
CA LEU A 308 -30.49 16.06 8.39
C LEU A 308 -31.34 15.48 7.24
N SER A 309 -30.80 14.53 6.48
CA SER A 309 -31.55 13.85 5.41
C SER A 309 -32.71 13.03 5.97
N GLN A 310 -32.54 12.41 7.14
CA GLN A 310 -33.60 11.67 7.80
C GLN A 310 -34.68 12.61 8.35
N ARG A 311 -34.29 13.67 9.07
CA ARG A 311 -35.21 14.71 9.57
C ARG A 311 -36.04 15.32 8.43
N TRP A 312 -35.42 15.58 7.27
CA TRP A 312 -36.14 16.05 6.09
C TRP A 312 -37.20 15.04 5.61
N ARG A 313 -36.84 13.76 5.47
CA ARG A 313 -37.79 12.71 5.07
C ARG A 313 -38.94 12.56 6.05
N ASP A 314 -38.66 12.64 7.34
CA ASP A 314 -39.68 12.53 8.39
C ASP A 314 -40.64 13.72 8.35
N ALA A 315 -40.14 14.94 8.15
CA ALA A 315 -40.96 16.14 7.98
C ALA A 315 -41.78 16.10 6.68
N GLU A 316 -41.21 15.60 5.58
CA GLU A 316 -41.91 15.40 4.30
C GLU A 316 -43.07 14.42 4.47
N ALA A 317 -42.84 13.28 5.15
CA ALA A 317 -43.86 12.28 5.42
C ALA A 317 -44.95 12.78 6.39
N ALA A 318 -44.59 13.63 7.36
CA ALA A 318 -45.52 14.23 8.31
C ALA A 318 -46.28 15.46 7.76
N GLY A 319 -45.88 16.00 6.60
CA GLY A 319 -46.44 17.23 6.04
C GLY A 319 -46.07 18.48 6.83
N THR A 320 -44.94 18.46 7.55
CA THR A 320 -44.48 19.52 8.46
C THR A 320 -43.24 20.25 7.95
N ILE A 321 -42.96 20.21 6.64
CA ILE A 321 -41.89 21.01 6.05
C ILE A 321 -42.26 22.49 6.20
N THR A 322 -41.37 23.26 6.82
CA THR A 322 -41.49 24.71 6.96
C THR A 322 -40.54 25.43 6.01
N ASP A 323 -40.78 26.71 5.73
CA ASP A 323 -39.99 27.51 4.78
C ASP A 323 -38.52 27.68 5.20
N ASP A 324 -38.21 27.54 6.50
CA ASP A 324 -36.86 27.60 7.07
C ASP A 324 -36.10 26.27 7.02
N MET A 325 -36.76 25.15 6.68
CA MET A 325 -36.07 23.87 6.50
C MET A 325 -35.38 23.80 5.14
N GLU A 326 -34.05 23.72 5.16
CA GLU A 326 -33.27 23.51 3.94
C GLU A 326 -33.21 22.02 3.57
N LYS A 327 -33.60 21.67 2.34
CA LYS A 327 -33.52 20.30 1.82
C LYS A 327 -32.05 19.89 1.60
N PRO A 328 -31.54 18.84 2.28
CA PRO A 328 -30.19 18.36 2.03
C PRO A 328 -30.03 17.86 0.59
N ASN A 329 -28.92 18.21 -0.06
CA ASN A 329 -28.61 17.79 -1.41
C ASN A 329 -27.17 17.24 -1.52
N PRO A 330 -26.99 15.92 -1.76
CA PRO A 330 -28.04 14.91 -1.93
C PRO A 330 -28.68 14.51 -0.59
N LEU A 331 -29.90 13.96 -0.65
CA LEU A 331 -30.49 13.23 0.47
C LEU A 331 -29.72 11.93 0.66
N LEU A 332 -29.04 11.79 1.79
CA LEU A 332 -28.30 10.58 2.14
C LEU A 332 -29.22 9.57 2.82
N ARG A 333 -29.03 8.29 2.48
CA ARG A 333 -29.57 7.20 3.31
C ARG A 333 -28.80 7.11 4.62
N ASP A 334 -29.38 6.41 5.59
CA ASP A 334 -28.62 6.00 6.76
C ASP A 334 -27.61 4.91 6.38
N PHE A 335 -26.38 5.04 6.88
CA PHE A 335 -25.30 4.09 6.68
C PHE A 335 -24.98 3.43 8.02
N THR A 336 -24.76 2.12 8.01
CA THR A 336 -24.35 1.39 9.21
C THR A 336 -22.97 1.85 9.70
N ASP A 337 -22.66 1.60 10.97
CA ASP A 337 -21.37 1.96 11.57
C ASP A 337 -20.20 1.29 10.85
N TYR A 338 -20.45 0.10 10.29
CA TYR A 338 -19.47 -0.63 9.48
C TYR A 338 -19.28 0.01 8.10
N GLU A 339 -20.35 0.39 7.39
CA GLU A 339 -20.23 1.10 6.10
C GLU A 339 -19.50 2.45 6.25
N ILE A 340 -19.75 3.15 7.37
CA ILE A 340 -19.04 4.38 7.70
C ILE A 340 -17.56 4.09 7.93
N ALA A 341 -17.25 3.06 8.74
CA ALA A 341 -15.88 2.63 9.01
C ALA A 341 -15.14 2.22 7.72
N GLN A 342 -15.77 1.47 6.82
CA GLN A 342 -15.20 1.08 5.53
C GLN A 342 -14.85 2.29 4.67
N THR A 343 -15.72 3.29 4.64
CA THR A 343 -15.50 4.51 3.85
C THR A 343 -14.34 5.34 4.41
N LEU A 344 -14.28 5.50 5.73
CA LEU A 344 -13.19 6.26 6.36
C LEU A 344 -11.87 5.50 6.38
N PHE A 345 -11.92 4.17 6.47
CA PHE A 345 -10.74 3.34 6.31
C PHE A 345 -10.18 3.44 4.89
N THR A 346 -11.04 3.56 3.87
CA THR A 346 -10.62 3.91 2.51
C THR A 346 -9.93 5.27 2.43
N PHE A 347 -10.41 6.28 3.16
CA PHE A 347 -9.74 7.59 3.18
C PHE A 347 -8.35 7.48 3.80
N LEU A 348 -8.21 6.78 4.92
CA LEU A 348 -6.92 6.47 5.53
C LEU A 348 -6.03 5.69 4.55
N PHE A 349 -6.61 4.71 3.86
CA PHE A 349 -5.93 3.92 2.86
C PHE A 349 -5.28 4.78 1.77
N ALA A 350 -6.07 5.70 1.21
CA ALA A 350 -5.63 6.58 0.13
C ALA A 350 -4.68 7.70 0.60
N SER A 351 -4.84 8.22 1.82
CA SER A 351 -4.09 9.38 2.29
C SER A 351 -2.73 9.02 2.89
N GLN A 352 -2.62 7.86 3.54
CA GLN A 352 -1.52 7.56 4.45
C GLN A 352 -0.17 7.53 3.74
N ASP A 353 0.02 6.61 2.79
CA ASP A 353 1.31 6.46 2.08
C ASP A 353 1.59 7.66 1.15
N ALA A 354 0.55 8.27 0.59
CA ALA A 354 0.69 9.44 -0.28
C ALA A 354 1.17 10.68 0.47
N THR A 355 0.53 11.02 1.58
CA THR A 355 0.88 12.22 2.36
C THR A 355 2.17 12.01 3.14
N SER A 356 2.46 10.79 3.60
CA SER A 356 3.75 10.47 4.24
C SER A 356 4.93 10.61 3.28
N SER A 357 4.76 10.21 2.03
CA SER A 357 5.74 10.41 0.96
C SER A 357 6.01 11.89 0.73
N ALA A 358 4.95 12.68 0.53
CA ALA A 358 5.06 14.13 0.37
C ALA A 358 5.71 14.80 1.58
N ALA A 359 5.31 14.42 2.80
CA ALA A 359 5.91 14.90 4.06
C ALA A 359 7.42 14.62 4.12
N THR A 360 7.83 13.40 3.77
CA THR A 360 9.25 13.00 3.81
C THR A 360 10.08 13.83 2.82
N TYR A 361 9.62 13.94 1.56
CA TYR A 361 10.30 14.77 0.56
C TYR A 361 10.24 16.26 0.89
N MET A 362 9.16 16.76 1.49
CA MET A 362 9.05 18.16 1.92
C MET A 362 10.21 18.51 2.86
N PHE A 363 10.44 17.72 3.91
CA PHE A 363 11.50 18.00 4.88
C PHE A 363 12.91 17.89 4.26
N GLN A 364 13.13 16.90 3.40
CA GLN A 364 14.38 16.74 2.66
C GLN A 364 14.67 17.96 1.77
N ILE A 365 13.71 18.33 0.90
CA ILE A 365 13.88 19.41 -0.08
C ILE A 365 14.00 20.76 0.63
N MET A 366 13.18 21.05 1.65
CA MET A 366 13.30 22.30 2.40
C MET A 366 14.65 22.43 3.12
N ALA A 367 15.25 21.32 3.57
CA ALA A 367 16.59 21.35 4.14
C ALA A 367 17.71 21.55 3.10
N GLN A 368 17.46 21.19 1.85
CA GLN A 368 18.38 21.39 0.71
C GLN A 368 18.24 22.77 0.08
N HIS A 369 17.11 23.44 0.31
CA HIS A 369 16.75 24.76 -0.21
C HIS A 369 16.42 25.73 0.94
N PRO A 370 17.41 26.10 1.78
CA PRO A 370 17.17 27.00 2.92
C PRO A 370 16.57 28.34 2.49
N GLU A 371 16.90 28.85 1.30
CA GLU A 371 16.33 30.07 0.73
C GLU A 371 14.81 29.98 0.49
N VAL A 372 14.32 28.80 0.11
CA VAL A 372 12.89 28.55 -0.06
C VAL A 372 12.23 28.41 1.31
N LEU A 373 12.86 27.67 2.23
CA LEU A 373 12.36 27.48 3.59
C LEU A 373 12.25 28.81 4.35
N ASP A 374 13.23 29.71 4.20
CA ASP A 374 13.23 31.03 4.84
C ASP A 374 12.07 31.90 4.35
N ARG A 375 11.75 31.85 3.05
CA ARG A 375 10.58 32.57 2.49
C ARG A 375 9.25 31.98 2.95
N VAL A 376 9.16 30.65 3.06
CA VAL A 376 7.99 29.98 3.67
C VAL A 376 7.83 30.44 5.12
N ARG A 377 8.93 30.48 5.88
CA ARG A 377 8.96 30.94 7.27
C ARG A 377 8.51 32.40 7.39
N GLU A 378 9.03 33.29 6.56
CA GLU A 378 8.67 34.71 6.54
C GLU A 378 7.17 34.92 6.25
N GLU A 379 6.64 34.28 5.20
CA GLU A 379 5.21 34.36 4.86
C GLU A 379 4.33 33.85 6.02
N ASN A 380 4.71 32.73 6.63
CA ASN A 380 3.97 32.14 7.74
C ASN A 380 4.04 32.96 9.04
N TYR A 381 5.16 33.62 9.29
CA TYR A 381 5.35 34.54 10.41
C TYR A 381 4.47 35.78 10.25
N ASN A 382 4.46 36.36 9.05
CA ASN A 382 3.69 37.55 8.73
C ASN A 382 2.18 37.31 8.82
N VAL A 383 1.68 36.20 8.27
CA VAL A 383 0.24 35.84 8.33
C VAL A 383 -0.24 35.62 9.77
N ARG A 384 0.67 35.24 10.67
CA ARG A 384 0.40 35.07 12.11
C ARG A 384 0.69 36.32 12.94
N ASN A 385 0.89 37.48 12.30
CA ASN A 385 1.19 38.75 12.98
C ASN A 385 2.40 38.66 13.93
N GLY A 386 3.38 37.81 13.60
CA GLY A 386 4.59 37.58 14.37
C GLY A 386 4.48 36.61 15.54
N ASP A 387 3.32 36.01 15.82
CA ASP A 387 3.18 34.95 16.82
C ASP A 387 3.36 33.56 16.19
N ILE A 388 4.51 32.94 16.43
CA ILE A 388 4.84 31.61 15.89
C ILE A 388 3.91 30.48 16.38
N ASN A 389 3.15 30.72 17.46
CA ASN A 389 2.21 29.76 18.04
C ASN A 389 0.75 30.06 17.71
N ALA A 390 0.47 31.18 17.03
CA ALA A 390 -0.90 31.53 16.67
C ALA A 390 -1.48 30.52 15.69
N ARG A 391 -2.75 30.16 15.93
CA ARG A 391 -3.54 29.35 15.00
C ARG A 391 -3.80 30.11 13.71
N VAL A 392 -3.95 29.37 12.62
CA VAL A 392 -4.25 29.92 11.31
C VAL A 392 -5.70 29.64 10.92
N SER A 393 -6.41 30.64 10.40
CA SER A 393 -7.72 30.42 9.77
C SER A 393 -7.54 29.81 8.38
N LEU A 394 -8.62 29.21 7.83
CA LEU A 394 -8.56 28.67 6.47
C LEU A 394 -8.29 29.79 5.43
N GLU A 395 -8.85 30.98 5.64
CA GLU A 395 -8.58 32.14 4.80
C GLU A 395 -7.11 32.55 4.83
N GLN A 396 -6.51 32.60 6.02
CA GLN A 396 -5.09 32.90 6.18
C GLN A 396 -4.24 31.85 5.46
N LEU A 397 -4.53 30.56 5.63
CA LEU A 397 -3.82 29.46 4.96
C LEU A 397 -3.96 29.54 3.43
N GLU A 398 -5.14 29.89 2.91
CA GLU A 398 -5.38 30.10 1.48
C GLU A 398 -4.60 31.31 0.92
N SER A 399 -4.34 32.32 1.76
CA SER A 399 -3.61 33.53 1.37
C SER A 399 -2.09 33.37 1.27
N MET A 400 -1.52 32.29 1.82
CA MET A 400 -0.09 31.94 1.77
C MET A 400 0.32 31.46 0.36
N LYS A 401 0.38 32.39 -0.60
CA LYS A 401 0.62 32.10 -2.02
C LYS A 401 1.95 31.39 -2.25
N TYR A 402 3.02 31.80 -1.59
CA TYR A 402 4.34 31.20 -1.78
C TYR A 402 4.41 29.79 -1.20
N THR A 403 3.93 29.61 0.03
CA THR A 403 3.86 28.29 0.69
C THR A 403 3.03 27.30 -0.14
N ARG A 404 1.91 27.75 -0.72
CA ARG A 404 1.08 26.92 -1.60
C ARG A 404 1.78 26.60 -2.93
N ALA A 405 2.55 27.54 -3.48
CA ALA A 405 3.39 27.29 -4.67
C ALA A 405 4.48 26.23 -4.38
N VAL A 406 5.12 26.30 -3.20
CA VAL A 406 6.10 25.31 -2.73
C VAL A 406 5.47 23.91 -2.62
N VAL A 407 4.28 23.80 -2.01
CA VAL A 407 3.57 22.51 -1.93
C VAL A 407 3.21 21.97 -3.32
N LYS A 408 2.77 22.85 -4.22
CA LYS A 408 2.40 22.44 -5.58
C LYS A 408 3.61 21.97 -6.38
N GLU A 409 4.73 22.68 -6.28
CA GLU A 409 6.00 22.29 -6.89
C GLU A 409 6.53 20.99 -6.29
N LEU A 410 6.42 20.79 -4.97
CA LEU A 410 6.81 19.52 -4.33
C LEU A 410 6.03 18.35 -4.95
N LEU A 411 4.72 18.51 -5.07
CA LEU A 411 3.85 17.46 -5.61
C LEU A 411 4.12 17.20 -7.10
N ARG A 412 4.59 18.20 -7.86
CA ARG A 412 5.05 18.01 -9.25
C ARG A 412 6.41 17.29 -9.29
N TYR A 413 7.35 17.75 -8.46
CA TYR A 413 8.74 17.32 -8.46
C TYR A 413 8.94 15.91 -7.85
N ARG A 414 8.24 15.61 -6.77
CA ARG A 414 8.21 14.30 -6.08
C ARG A 414 6.76 13.86 -5.85
N PRO A 415 6.03 13.47 -6.92
CA PRO A 415 4.64 13.06 -6.83
C PRO A 415 4.53 11.72 -6.10
N PRO A 416 3.75 11.61 -5.01
CA PRO A 416 3.66 10.34 -4.26
C PRO A 416 3.18 9.17 -5.12
N VAL A 417 2.20 9.42 -6.01
CA VAL A 417 1.62 8.41 -6.90
C VAL A 417 2.07 8.68 -8.34
N ILE A 418 2.81 7.73 -8.91
CA ILE A 418 3.44 7.82 -10.24
C ILE A 418 2.63 7.13 -11.37
N MET A 419 1.66 6.30 -11.00
CA MET A 419 0.75 5.59 -11.92
C MET A 419 -0.50 5.10 -11.18
N VAL A 420 -1.58 4.83 -11.93
CA VAL A 420 -2.79 4.22 -11.36
C VAL A 420 -3.25 3.08 -12.27
N PRO A 421 -3.24 1.82 -11.82
CA PRO A 421 -3.65 0.69 -12.65
C PRO A 421 -5.14 0.70 -13.01
N TYR A 422 -5.44 0.39 -14.26
CA TYR A 422 -6.79 0.18 -14.78
C TYR A 422 -6.88 -1.19 -15.45
N VAL A 423 -8.10 -1.72 -15.60
CA VAL A 423 -8.38 -2.91 -16.41
C VAL A 423 -9.38 -2.58 -17.51
N THR A 424 -9.16 -3.12 -18.71
CA THR A 424 -10.07 -2.96 -19.85
C THR A 424 -11.31 -3.87 -19.69
N LYS A 425 -12.49 -3.26 -19.74
CA LYS A 425 -13.79 -3.94 -19.69
C LYS A 425 -14.18 -4.55 -21.05
N LYS A 426 -13.72 -3.92 -22.12
CA LYS A 426 -13.87 -4.31 -23.52
C LYS A 426 -12.65 -3.84 -24.31
N ALA A 427 -12.54 -4.26 -25.57
CA ALA A 427 -11.50 -3.77 -26.46
C ALA A 427 -11.48 -2.23 -26.46
N PHE A 428 -10.32 -1.64 -26.20
CA PHE A 428 -10.17 -0.20 -26.03
C PHE A 428 -9.20 0.38 -27.06
N PRO A 429 -9.68 1.18 -28.05
CA PRO A 429 -8.81 1.82 -29.03
C PRO A 429 -8.03 2.97 -28.38
N ILE A 430 -6.87 2.66 -27.79
CA ILE A 430 -6.02 3.63 -27.08
C ILE A 430 -5.40 4.61 -28.07
N THR A 431 -4.95 4.14 -29.23
CA THR A 431 -4.53 4.97 -30.37
C THR A 431 -5.25 4.48 -31.64
N PRO A 432 -5.19 5.24 -32.76
CA PRO A 432 -5.73 4.73 -34.02
C PRO A 432 -5.07 3.40 -34.47
N GLU A 433 -3.81 3.17 -34.09
CA GLU A 433 -3.00 2.02 -34.51
C GLU A 433 -3.01 0.87 -33.50
N TYR A 434 -3.50 1.10 -32.27
CA TYR A 434 -3.48 0.11 -31.20
C TYR A 434 -4.77 0.03 -30.38
N THR A 435 -5.29 -1.19 -30.27
CA THR A 435 -6.46 -1.52 -29.45
C THR A 435 -6.05 -2.51 -28.36
N ALA A 436 -6.15 -2.10 -27.10
CA ALA A 436 -5.90 -2.98 -25.97
C ALA A 436 -7.01 -4.04 -25.85
N PRO A 437 -6.69 -5.34 -25.78
CA PRO A 437 -7.67 -6.41 -25.59
C PRO A 437 -8.44 -6.26 -24.28
N LYS A 438 -9.66 -6.81 -24.21
CA LYS A 438 -10.42 -6.95 -22.95
C LYS A 438 -9.59 -7.72 -21.91
N GLY A 439 -9.64 -7.28 -20.66
CA GLY A 439 -8.89 -7.89 -19.55
C GLY A 439 -7.42 -7.46 -19.46
N SER A 440 -6.92 -6.65 -20.39
CA SER A 440 -5.59 -6.05 -20.29
C SER A 440 -5.54 -5.07 -19.13
N MET A 441 -4.42 -5.06 -18.42
CA MET A 441 -4.11 -4.02 -17.45
C MET A 441 -3.51 -2.82 -18.17
N LEU A 442 -3.99 -1.61 -17.88
CA LEU A 442 -3.44 -0.37 -18.39
C LEU A 442 -2.77 0.39 -17.25
N ILE A 443 -1.58 0.88 -17.50
CA ILE A 443 -0.78 1.66 -16.56
C ILE A 443 -0.57 3.06 -17.16
N PRO A 444 -1.51 4.00 -16.97
CA PRO A 444 -1.27 5.41 -17.24
C PRO A 444 -0.25 5.95 -16.23
N THR A 445 0.91 6.43 -16.72
CA THR A 445 1.83 7.18 -15.88
C THR A 445 1.31 8.59 -15.62
N THR A 446 1.51 9.08 -14.40
CA THR A 446 1.32 10.50 -14.07
C THR A 446 2.68 11.22 -14.04
N TYR A 447 3.77 10.48 -13.81
CA TYR A 447 5.11 11.02 -13.59
C TYR A 447 5.63 11.82 -14.78
N MET A 448 5.52 11.28 -15.99
CA MET A 448 6.02 11.94 -17.21
C MET A 448 5.27 13.24 -17.52
N ALA A 449 3.96 13.30 -17.24
CA ALA A 449 3.17 14.51 -17.46
C ALA A 449 3.65 15.68 -16.57
N LEU A 450 4.18 15.38 -15.39
CA LEU A 450 4.71 16.34 -14.41
C LEU A 450 6.14 16.80 -14.73
N ARG A 451 6.74 16.24 -15.79
CA ARG A 451 8.10 16.53 -16.29
C ARG A 451 8.12 16.89 -17.77
N ASP A 452 6.97 17.24 -18.30
CA ASP A 452 6.83 17.63 -19.70
C ASP A 452 7.61 18.93 -19.96
N PRO A 453 8.69 18.92 -20.75
CA PRO A 453 9.50 20.11 -20.99
C PRO A 453 8.77 21.16 -21.84
N GLU A 454 7.64 20.83 -22.48
CA GLU A 454 6.78 21.81 -23.14
C GLU A 454 6.06 22.73 -22.14
N VAL A 455 5.93 22.28 -20.88
CA VAL A 455 5.19 22.97 -19.83
C VAL A 455 6.12 23.45 -18.72
N TYR A 456 7.06 22.60 -18.29
CA TYR A 456 7.96 22.87 -17.19
C TYR A 456 9.38 23.04 -17.74
N ASP A 457 9.86 24.28 -17.81
CA ASP A 457 11.29 24.54 -18.02
C ASP A 457 12.10 23.82 -16.92
N ARG A 458 13.33 23.36 -17.20
CA ARG A 458 14.18 22.56 -16.29
C ARG A 458 13.36 21.63 -15.35
N PRO A 459 12.62 20.64 -15.91
CA PRO A 459 11.59 19.89 -15.18
C PRO A 459 12.13 19.04 -14.04
N ASP A 460 13.43 18.74 -14.04
CA ASP A 460 14.13 17.95 -13.03
C ASP A 460 14.79 18.81 -11.93
N GLU A 461 14.52 20.11 -11.90
CA GLU A 461 14.84 21.03 -10.81
C GLU A 461 13.60 21.34 -9.98
N PHE A 462 13.78 21.53 -8.67
CA PHE A 462 12.75 22.02 -7.76
C PHE A 462 12.74 23.56 -7.80
N ASP A 463 11.69 24.16 -8.36
CA ASP A 463 11.57 25.61 -8.51
C ASP A 463 10.12 26.09 -8.25
N PRO A 464 9.84 26.57 -7.02
CA PRO A 464 8.52 27.10 -6.68
C PRO A 464 8.10 28.34 -7.49
N GLU A 465 9.06 29.07 -8.08
CA GLU A 465 8.74 30.29 -8.83
C GLU A 465 7.88 30.01 -10.06
N ARG A 466 7.93 28.80 -10.61
CA ARG A 466 7.06 28.35 -11.71
C ARG A 466 5.57 28.52 -11.41
N TYR A 467 5.19 28.32 -10.14
CA TYR A 467 3.81 28.47 -9.66
C TYR A 467 3.57 29.80 -8.94
N TYR A 468 4.60 30.46 -8.43
CA TYR A 468 4.46 31.72 -7.70
C TYR A 468 4.46 32.95 -8.61
N THR A 469 5.47 33.10 -9.46
CA THR A 469 5.60 34.22 -10.42
C THR A 469 5.45 33.79 -11.88
N GLY A 470 5.60 32.50 -12.18
CA GLY A 470 5.45 31.92 -13.50
C GLY A 470 4.01 31.57 -13.90
N ASP A 471 3.88 30.81 -14.98
CA ASP A 471 2.62 30.46 -15.63
C ASP A 471 2.29 28.95 -15.60
N ALA A 472 3.00 28.17 -14.76
CA ALA A 472 2.83 26.72 -14.68
C ALA A 472 1.44 26.30 -14.18
N GLU A 473 0.74 27.19 -13.47
CA GLU A 473 -0.67 26.99 -13.08
C GLU A 473 -1.57 26.87 -14.33
N GLU A 474 -1.42 27.80 -15.26
CA GLU A 474 -2.24 27.90 -16.47
C GLU A 474 -1.77 26.89 -17.53
N LYS A 475 -0.48 26.94 -17.89
CA LYS A 475 0.11 26.04 -18.91
C LYS A 475 0.05 24.57 -18.48
N GLY A 476 0.25 24.31 -17.20
CA GLY A 476 0.34 22.96 -16.65
C GLY A 476 -0.99 22.33 -16.22
N GLN A 477 -2.13 22.98 -16.45
CA GLN A 477 -3.43 22.48 -15.99
C GLN A 477 -3.74 21.04 -16.45
N LYS A 478 -3.36 20.68 -17.69
CA LYS A 478 -3.56 19.32 -18.21
C LYS A 478 -2.49 18.32 -17.76
N ASN A 479 -1.33 18.83 -17.33
CA ASN A 479 -0.12 18.11 -16.98
C ASN A 479 -0.04 17.77 -15.49
N PHE A 480 -0.67 18.58 -14.64
CA PHE A 480 -0.72 18.38 -13.19
C PHE A 480 -1.65 17.21 -12.79
N LEU A 481 -1.23 16.00 -13.14
CA LEU A 481 -1.98 14.74 -12.95
C LEU A 481 -1.70 14.07 -11.60
N VAL A 482 -1.09 14.77 -10.64
CA VAL A 482 -0.82 14.25 -9.27
C VAL A 482 -2.09 13.67 -8.63
N PHE A 483 -3.23 14.30 -8.88
CA PHE A 483 -4.53 13.92 -8.34
C PHE A 483 -5.41 13.14 -9.35
N GLY A 484 -4.84 12.75 -10.50
CA GLY A 484 -5.58 12.12 -11.60
C GLY A 484 -6.56 13.07 -12.31
N THR A 485 -7.47 12.50 -13.10
CA THR A 485 -8.56 13.21 -13.78
C THR A 485 -9.71 12.24 -14.06
N GLY A 486 -10.85 12.74 -14.52
CA GLY A 486 -12.00 11.90 -14.87
C GLY A 486 -12.77 11.43 -13.64
N PRO A 487 -13.65 10.41 -13.73
CA PRO A 487 -14.59 10.06 -12.66
C PRO A 487 -13.96 9.63 -11.33
N HIS A 488 -12.71 9.15 -11.38
CA HIS A 488 -11.96 8.65 -10.21
C HIS A 488 -10.85 9.61 -9.74
N TYR A 489 -10.90 10.89 -10.13
CA TYR A 489 -9.95 11.90 -9.62
C TYR A 489 -9.95 11.96 -8.08
N CYS A 490 -8.87 12.44 -7.47
CA CYS A 490 -8.74 12.47 -6.01
C CYS A 490 -9.84 13.34 -5.36
N LEU A 491 -10.59 12.76 -4.42
CA LEU A 491 -11.63 13.48 -3.68
C LEU A 491 -11.03 14.49 -2.69
N GLY A 492 -9.90 14.13 -2.07
CA GLY A 492 -9.23 14.92 -1.03
C GLY A 492 -8.16 15.89 -1.53
N GLN A 493 -8.14 16.28 -2.82
CA GLN A 493 -7.04 17.07 -3.39
C GLN A 493 -6.79 18.41 -2.69
N HIS A 494 -7.87 19.10 -2.27
CA HIS A 494 -7.76 20.39 -1.58
C HIS A 494 -7.30 20.20 -0.14
N TYR A 495 -7.86 19.20 0.55
CA TYR A 495 -7.41 18.79 1.87
C TYR A 495 -5.91 18.46 1.89
N ALA A 496 -5.44 17.62 0.96
CA ALA A 496 -4.04 17.20 0.94
C ALA A 496 -3.06 18.38 0.74
N GLN A 497 -3.37 19.29 -0.19
CA GLN A 497 -2.54 20.47 -0.44
C GLN A 497 -2.54 21.45 0.74
N LEU A 498 -3.70 21.72 1.34
CA LEU A 498 -3.81 22.60 2.50
C LEU A 498 -3.16 21.98 3.73
N ASN A 499 -3.30 20.67 3.93
CA ASN A 499 -2.66 19.96 5.02
C ASN A 499 -1.13 20.01 4.90
N LEU A 500 -0.57 19.84 3.69
CA LEU A 500 0.87 19.98 3.46
C LEU A 500 1.35 21.43 3.63
N ALA A 501 0.55 22.42 3.21
CA ALA A 501 0.85 23.85 3.41
C ALA A 501 0.87 24.21 4.90
N LEU A 502 -0.12 23.72 5.66
CA LEU A 502 -0.17 23.87 7.11
C LEU A 502 1.05 23.21 7.76
N PHE A 503 1.37 21.99 7.34
CA PHE A 503 2.46 21.21 7.91
C PHE A 503 3.81 21.90 7.74
N VAL A 504 4.18 22.28 6.51
CA VAL A 504 5.46 22.96 6.24
C VAL A 504 5.49 24.37 6.84
N GLY A 505 4.35 25.08 6.81
CA GLY A 505 4.24 26.41 7.38
C GLY A 505 4.47 26.42 8.89
N MET A 506 3.81 25.54 9.64
CA MET A 506 4.03 25.41 11.08
C MET A 506 5.43 24.84 11.39
N ALA A 507 5.90 23.83 10.64
CA ALA A 507 7.23 23.28 10.83
C ALA A 507 8.31 24.36 10.67
N SER A 508 8.19 25.22 9.64
CA SER A 508 9.15 26.29 9.38
C SER A 508 9.30 27.27 10.56
N LEU A 509 8.24 27.47 11.35
CA LEU A 509 8.25 28.38 12.50
C LEU A 509 8.70 27.71 13.80
N GLN A 510 8.41 26.42 13.98
CA GLN A 510 8.57 25.72 15.25
C GLN A 510 9.78 24.77 15.30
N LEU A 511 10.34 24.44 14.14
CA LEU A 511 11.43 23.49 14.01
C LEU A 511 12.60 24.12 13.26
N ASP A 512 13.80 23.76 13.71
CA ASP A 512 15.02 23.83 12.92
C ASP A 512 15.46 22.41 12.62
N TRP A 513 15.67 22.10 11.34
CA TRP A 513 16.14 20.78 10.92
C TRP A 513 17.25 20.89 9.89
N LYS A 514 18.11 19.87 9.90
CA LYS A 514 19.20 19.70 8.95
C LYS A 514 19.12 18.30 8.36
N HIS A 515 19.17 18.20 7.04
CA HIS A 515 19.26 16.92 6.37
C HIS A 515 20.73 16.47 6.33
N HIS A 516 20.97 15.26 6.85
CA HIS A 516 22.26 14.57 6.75
C HIS A 516 22.15 13.56 5.60
N ALA A 517 22.54 14.00 4.40
CA ALA A 517 22.42 13.18 3.21
C ALA A 517 23.29 11.92 3.31
N THR A 518 22.71 10.79 2.90
CA THR A 518 23.38 9.51 2.66
C THR A 518 23.59 9.34 1.16
N PRO A 519 24.43 8.38 0.71
CA PRO A 519 24.55 8.07 -0.72
C PRO A 519 23.23 7.70 -1.39
N LEU A 520 22.23 7.23 -0.62
CA LEU A 520 20.93 6.77 -1.11
C LEU A 520 19.84 7.85 -1.06
N SER A 521 20.09 9.01 -0.45
CA SER A 521 19.05 10.01 -0.15
C SER A 521 18.31 10.54 -1.39
N GLU A 522 18.95 10.54 -2.56
CA GLU A 522 18.33 10.97 -3.83
C GLU A 522 17.79 9.80 -4.67
N GLU A 523 18.05 8.56 -4.27
CA GLU A 523 17.51 7.38 -4.95
C GLU A 523 16.02 7.22 -4.62
N ILE A 524 15.21 7.01 -5.64
CA ILE A 524 13.77 6.78 -5.48
C ILE A 524 13.51 5.30 -5.21
N GLN A 525 12.93 5.00 -4.06
CA GLN A 525 12.34 3.70 -3.77
C GLN A 525 10.86 3.71 -4.13
N VAL A 526 10.43 2.72 -4.94
CA VAL A 526 9.01 2.50 -5.26
C VAL A 526 8.44 1.45 -4.30
N PHE A 527 7.42 1.84 -3.55
CA PHE A 527 6.63 0.95 -2.70
C PHE A 527 5.15 1.07 -3.09
N ALA A 528 4.24 1.39 -2.16
CA ALA A 528 2.89 1.86 -2.49
C ALA A 528 2.92 3.25 -3.16
N THR A 529 3.89 4.07 -2.78
CA THR A 529 4.20 5.40 -3.30
C THR A 529 5.73 5.52 -3.44
N ILE A 530 6.23 6.67 -3.90
CA ILE A 530 7.68 6.92 -3.94
C ILE A 530 8.19 7.46 -2.59
N PHE A 531 9.34 7.01 -2.14
CA PHE A 531 10.07 7.54 -0.97
C PHE A 531 11.56 7.66 -1.30
N PRO A 532 12.31 8.53 -0.60
CA PRO A 532 13.76 8.46 -0.66
C PRO A 532 14.23 7.12 -0.08
N LYS A 533 15.22 6.50 -0.71
CA LYS A 533 15.81 5.26 -0.24
C LYS A 533 16.68 5.52 0.99
N VAL A 534 16.71 4.56 1.92
CA VAL A 534 17.46 4.65 3.18
C VAL A 534 18.28 3.37 3.40
N GLU A 535 19.42 3.49 4.10
CA GLU A 535 20.38 2.39 4.30
C GLU A 535 19.83 1.23 5.13
N ARG A 536 18.94 1.50 6.09
CA ARG A 536 18.08 0.49 6.72
C ARG A 536 16.69 0.65 6.15
N HIS A 537 16.10 -0.43 5.65
CA HIS A 537 14.72 -0.39 5.22
C HIS A 537 13.85 0.12 6.39
N VAL A 538 13.05 1.16 6.13
CA VAL A 538 12.04 1.68 7.07
C VAL A 538 11.04 0.60 7.53
N LEU A 539 11.09 -0.57 6.89
CA LEU A 539 10.27 -1.76 7.14
C LEU A 539 10.79 -2.62 8.31
N ASP A 540 11.96 -2.34 8.89
CA ASP A 540 12.44 -2.99 10.12
C ASP A 540 11.82 -2.38 11.39
N ILE A 541 10.51 -2.11 11.36
CA ILE A 541 9.70 -1.50 12.44
C ILE A 541 9.59 -2.35 13.72
N ASN A 542 10.33 -3.46 13.84
CA ASN A 542 10.49 -4.18 15.10
C ASN A 542 11.66 -3.69 15.95
N GLU A 543 12.46 -2.72 15.49
CA GLU A 543 13.66 -2.25 16.20
C GLU A 543 13.38 -1.10 17.19
N GLY A 544 12.42 -1.31 18.09
CA GLY A 544 12.43 -0.66 19.42
C GLY A 544 13.24 -1.48 20.46
N ALA A 545 13.63 -2.70 20.11
CA ALA A 545 14.52 -3.54 20.91
C ALA A 545 15.97 -3.29 20.50
N ASP A 546 16.88 -3.29 21.47
CA ASP A 546 18.33 -3.36 21.25
C ASP A 546 18.64 -4.39 20.14
N THR A 547 18.99 -3.90 18.95
CA THR A 547 19.13 -4.70 17.73
C THR A 547 20.31 -5.65 17.80
N ASN A 548 21.14 -5.50 18.83
CA ASN A 548 22.24 -6.41 19.11
C ASN A 548 21.80 -7.63 19.93
N THR A 549 20.60 -7.62 20.53
CA THR A 549 20.11 -8.67 21.41
C THR A 549 18.89 -9.39 20.83
N VAL A 550 18.97 -10.72 20.68
CA VAL A 550 17.86 -11.58 20.24
C VAL A 550 17.38 -12.42 21.43
N ILE A 551 16.12 -12.27 21.80
CA ILE A 551 15.48 -13.07 22.84
C ILE A 551 14.86 -14.32 22.22
N ILE A 552 15.25 -15.50 22.71
CA ILE A 552 14.84 -16.79 22.15
C ILE A 552 14.05 -17.59 23.20
N ASP A 553 12.79 -17.85 22.89
CA ASP A 553 11.92 -18.75 23.62
C ASP A 553 12.10 -20.19 23.11
N VAL A 554 12.64 -21.08 23.94
CA VAL A 554 12.90 -22.48 23.54
C VAL A 554 11.82 -23.47 23.96
N ARG A 555 10.63 -22.96 24.35
CA ARG A 555 9.46 -23.78 24.65
C ARG A 555 8.80 -24.30 23.37
N GLU A 556 7.98 -25.34 23.52
CA GLU A 556 7.20 -25.87 22.40
C GLU A 556 6.06 -24.92 22.02
N PRO A 557 5.66 -24.81 20.74
CA PRO A 557 4.66 -23.83 20.30
C PRO A 557 3.31 -23.93 21.01
N HIS A 558 2.93 -25.11 21.50
CA HIS A 558 1.69 -25.30 22.25
C HIS A 558 1.73 -24.65 23.65
N GLU A 559 2.91 -24.53 24.27
CA GLU A 559 3.09 -23.85 25.55
C GLU A 559 2.84 -22.34 25.40
N LEU A 560 3.31 -21.75 24.30
CA LEU A 560 3.13 -20.33 23.98
C LEU A 560 1.66 -19.97 23.77
N LYS A 561 0.87 -20.85 23.13
CA LYS A 561 -0.57 -20.63 22.93
C LYS A 561 -1.33 -20.45 24.25
N THR A 562 -0.88 -21.10 25.31
CA THR A 562 -1.54 -21.04 26.62
C THR A 562 -1.05 -19.88 27.46
N THR A 563 0.25 -19.58 27.43
CA THR A 563 0.84 -18.61 28.36
C THR A 563 1.21 -17.27 27.74
N GLY A 564 1.30 -17.18 26.42
CA GLY A 564 2.03 -16.09 25.75
C GLY A 564 3.55 -16.25 25.89
N ARG A 565 4.28 -15.21 25.51
CA ARG A 565 5.75 -15.13 25.48
C ARG A 565 6.24 -13.76 25.96
N ILE A 566 7.54 -13.68 26.25
CA ILE A 566 8.20 -12.41 26.55
C ILE A 566 8.12 -11.56 25.27
N PRO A 567 7.78 -10.26 25.36
CA PRO A 567 7.74 -9.38 24.20
C PRO A 567 9.02 -9.46 23.38
N SER A 568 8.89 -9.37 22.06
CA SER A 568 9.96 -9.47 21.06
C SER A 568 10.70 -10.82 20.98
N ALA A 569 10.33 -11.82 21.81
CA ALA A 569 10.95 -13.13 21.74
C ALA A 569 10.55 -13.93 20.49
N VAL A 570 11.54 -14.46 19.79
CA VAL A 570 11.37 -15.44 18.71
C VAL A 570 11.33 -16.86 19.29
N ASN A 571 10.57 -17.77 18.68
CA ASN A 571 10.42 -19.14 19.20
C ASN A 571 11.28 -20.14 18.41
N ILE A 572 12.17 -20.84 19.11
CA ILE A 572 13.00 -21.93 18.57
C ILE A 572 12.83 -23.16 19.46
N PRO A 573 11.85 -24.04 19.19
CA PRO A 573 11.53 -25.17 20.07
C PRO A 573 12.59 -26.27 19.97
N ILE A 574 13.55 -26.26 20.90
CA ILE A 574 14.71 -27.18 20.86
C ILE A 574 14.37 -28.65 21.11
N THR A 575 13.19 -28.95 21.68
CA THR A 575 12.81 -30.35 21.99
C THR A 575 12.34 -31.05 20.72
N SER A 576 11.51 -30.38 19.93
CA SER A 576 11.08 -30.87 18.61
C SER A 576 12.12 -30.63 17.51
N HIS A 577 13.02 -29.65 17.68
CA HIS A 577 14.02 -29.25 16.69
C HIS A 577 15.42 -29.14 17.31
N PRO A 578 16.07 -30.27 17.64
CA PRO A 578 17.38 -30.27 18.31
C PRO A 578 18.54 -29.81 17.41
N ASP A 579 18.35 -29.79 16.09
CA ASP A 579 19.30 -29.29 15.09
C ASP A 579 19.17 -27.78 14.83
N SER A 580 18.24 -27.10 15.51
CA SER A 580 17.79 -25.73 15.21
C SER A 580 18.89 -24.68 15.10
N PHE A 581 19.98 -24.79 15.86
CA PHE A 581 21.10 -23.84 15.79
C PHE A 581 22.13 -24.18 14.71
N HIS A 582 22.11 -25.42 14.19
CA HIS A 582 23.12 -25.96 13.27
C HIS A 582 22.68 -25.93 11.80
N ILE A 583 21.39 -25.70 11.52
CA ILE A 583 20.87 -25.68 10.15
C ILE A 583 21.25 -24.39 9.38
N PRO A 584 21.47 -24.47 8.05
CA PRO A 584 21.72 -23.31 7.19
C PRO A 584 20.64 -22.22 7.27
N ALA A 585 20.98 -20.97 6.92
CA ALA A 585 20.10 -19.80 7.11
C ALA A 585 18.81 -19.86 6.26
N ASP A 586 18.89 -20.40 5.05
CA ASP A 586 17.76 -20.64 4.15
C ASP A 586 16.79 -21.69 4.71
N GLU A 587 17.32 -22.78 5.25
CA GLU A 587 16.52 -23.80 5.93
C GLU A 587 15.91 -23.29 7.24
N PHE A 588 16.68 -22.51 8.00
CA PHE A 588 16.25 -21.88 9.25
C PHE A 588 15.04 -20.97 9.02
N ARG A 589 15.11 -20.10 8.00
CA ARG A 589 14.01 -19.18 7.68
C ARG A 589 12.75 -19.93 7.26
N LEU A 590 12.88 -20.99 6.48
CA LEU A 590 11.75 -21.81 6.05
C LEU A 590 11.09 -22.53 7.23
N ARG A 591 11.88 -22.96 8.21
CA ARG A 591 11.42 -23.73 9.37
C ARG A 591 10.78 -22.86 10.46
N PHE A 592 11.40 -21.73 10.79
CA PHE A 592 10.98 -20.90 11.92
C PHE A 592 10.27 -19.60 11.52
N GLY A 593 10.28 -19.25 10.24
CA GLY A 593 9.55 -18.09 9.70
C GLY A 593 10.22 -16.74 9.96
N PHE A 594 11.46 -16.72 10.45
CA PHE A 594 12.28 -15.52 10.65
C PHE A 594 13.75 -15.80 10.31
N ASP A 595 14.53 -14.73 10.10
CA ASP A 595 15.95 -14.86 9.74
C ASP A 595 16.78 -15.49 10.86
N ARG A 596 17.72 -16.36 10.46
CA ARG A 596 18.68 -16.93 11.41
C ARG A 596 19.48 -15.79 12.06
N PRO A 597 19.56 -15.73 13.40
CA PRO A 597 20.42 -14.75 14.06
C PRO A 597 21.87 -14.88 13.58
N ALA A 598 22.55 -13.76 13.35
CA ALA A 598 23.97 -13.77 13.02
C ALA A 598 24.80 -14.25 14.21
N LEU A 599 25.97 -14.85 13.94
CA LEU A 599 26.79 -15.53 14.96
C LEU A 599 27.33 -14.58 16.03
N ASP A 600 27.51 -13.30 15.68
CA ASP A 600 28.01 -12.22 16.53
C ASP A 600 26.90 -11.55 17.38
N LYS A 601 25.63 -11.88 17.16
CA LYS A 601 24.51 -11.32 17.94
C LYS A 601 24.50 -11.85 19.37
N LYS A 602 24.08 -11.01 20.30
CA LYS A 602 23.82 -11.41 21.69
C LYS A 602 22.52 -12.18 21.76
N LEU A 603 22.58 -13.46 22.13
CA LEU A 603 21.40 -14.30 22.32
C LEU A 603 21.03 -14.39 23.81
N ILE A 604 19.76 -14.20 24.15
CA ILE A 604 19.21 -14.48 25.48
C ILE A 604 18.18 -15.59 25.34
N VAL A 605 18.52 -16.80 25.77
CA VAL A 605 17.64 -17.98 25.70
C VAL A 605 16.87 -18.17 27.01
N TYR A 606 15.57 -18.46 26.92
CA TYR A 606 14.72 -18.78 28.06
C TYR A 606 13.73 -19.91 27.73
N CYS A 607 13.24 -20.61 28.75
CA CYS A 607 12.19 -21.62 28.57
C CYS A 607 11.04 -21.42 29.56
N LYS A 608 10.39 -22.50 30.02
CA LYS A 608 9.38 -22.39 31.08
C LYS A 608 9.99 -22.06 32.45
N ALA A 609 11.04 -22.78 32.85
CA ALA A 609 11.58 -22.76 34.22
C ALA A 609 13.12 -22.92 34.27
N GLY A 610 13.85 -22.50 33.22
CA GLY A 610 15.32 -22.47 33.23
C GLY A 610 16.04 -23.79 32.92
N VAL A 611 15.33 -24.91 32.74
CA VAL A 611 15.96 -26.22 32.45
C VAL A 611 16.41 -26.32 30.98
N ARG A 612 15.48 -26.10 30.04
CA ARG A 612 15.76 -26.19 28.60
C ARG A 612 16.64 -25.05 28.07
N SER A 613 16.60 -23.88 28.69
CA SER A 613 17.41 -22.73 28.26
C SER A 613 18.90 -22.98 28.46
N ARG A 614 19.30 -23.72 29.52
CA ARG A 614 20.69 -24.15 29.72
C ARG A 614 21.17 -25.09 28.61
N ALA A 615 20.32 -26.02 28.17
CA ALA A 615 20.63 -26.91 27.05
C ALA A 615 20.72 -26.12 25.74
N ALA A 616 19.76 -25.24 25.45
CA ALA A 616 19.79 -24.37 24.28
C ALA A 616 21.04 -23.51 24.21
N LYS A 617 21.49 -22.96 25.35
CA LYS A 617 22.73 -22.19 25.43
C LYS A 617 23.93 -23.01 24.97
N ALA A 618 24.05 -24.23 25.47
CA ALA A 618 25.14 -25.12 25.07
C ALA A 618 25.08 -25.46 23.56
N MET A 619 23.88 -25.70 23.03
CA MET A 619 23.68 -26.00 21.61
C MET A 619 24.01 -24.81 20.70
N ALA A 620 23.65 -23.59 21.10
CA ALA A 620 23.98 -22.38 20.34
C ALA A 620 25.49 -22.09 20.37
N LEU A 621 26.16 -22.26 21.52
CA LEU A 621 27.61 -22.13 21.61
C LEU A 621 28.33 -23.16 20.72
N ASP A 622 27.87 -24.41 20.73
CA ASP A 622 28.39 -25.48 19.86
C ASP A 622 28.19 -25.17 18.36
N ALA A 623 27.08 -24.52 18.02
CA ALA A 623 26.78 -24.07 16.66
C ALA A 623 27.57 -22.82 16.20
N GLY A 624 28.45 -22.27 17.05
CA GLY A 624 29.35 -21.16 16.71
C GLY A 624 28.82 -19.76 17.04
N PHE A 625 27.77 -19.62 17.86
CA PHE A 625 27.33 -18.31 18.34
C PHE A 625 28.26 -17.79 19.45
N GLU A 626 28.68 -16.53 19.35
CA GLU A 626 29.74 -15.96 20.20
C GLU A 626 29.22 -15.44 21.55
N HIS A 627 27.97 -14.94 21.60
CA HIS A 627 27.44 -14.18 22.73
C HIS A 627 26.12 -14.74 23.25
N VAL A 628 26.13 -15.96 23.82
CA VAL A 628 24.91 -16.65 24.28
C VAL A 628 24.77 -16.58 25.81
N HIS A 629 23.65 -16.06 26.27
CA HIS A 629 23.26 -15.96 27.69
C HIS A 629 21.97 -16.74 27.94
N ASP A 630 21.87 -17.36 29.11
CA ASP A 630 20.64 -17.97 29.59
C ASP A 630 19.94 -17.05 30.59
N TYR A 631 18.61 -16.99 30.53
CA TYR A 631 17.77 -16.39 31.57
C TYR A 631 17.22 -17.50 32.48
N PRO A 632 17.81 -17.73 33.68
CA PRO A 632 17.49 -18.89 34.51
C PRO A 632 16.08 -18.85 35.08
N GLY A 633 15.60 -17.67 35.46
CA GLY A 633 14.23 -17.45 35.95
C GLY A 633 13.17 -17.77 34.90
N SER A 634 13.49 -17.54 33.61
CA SER A 634 12.69 -17.95 32.47
C SER A 634 11.26 -17.40 32.51
N TRP A 635 10.32 -18.02 31.78
CA TRP A 635 8.94 -17.55 31.68
C TRP A 635 8.23 -17.40 33.04
N LEU A 636 8.41 -18.36 33.96
CA LEU A 636 7.74 -18.30 35.26
C LEU A 636 8.18 -17.10 36.11
N ASP A 637 9.45 -16.70 36.02
CA ASP A 637 9.96 -15.52 36.70
C ASP A 637 9.47 -14.23 36.02
N TRP A 638 9.46 -14.18 34.68
CA TRP A 638 8.91 -13.04 33.94
C TRP A 638 7.42 -12.82 34.28
N ALA A 639 6.60 -13.85 34.13
CA ALA A 639 5.15 -13.78 34.37
C ALA A 639 4.79 -13.47 35.83
N LYS A 640 5.72 -13.67 36.78
CA LYS A 640 5.51 -13.32 38.19
C LYS A 640 5.77 -11.83 38.46
N ASN A 641 6.65 -11.19 37.69
CA ASN A 641 7.19 -9.87 37.98
C ASN A 641 6.72 -8.78 37.00
N THR A 642 5.95 -9.12 35.95
CA THR A 642 5.42 -8.15 34.98
C THR A 642 4.12 -8.61 34.33
N ASP A 643 3.28 -7.64 33.95
CA ASP A 643 2.06 -7.84 33.14
C ASP A 643 2.33 -7.75 31.62
N ASP A 644 3.57 -7.48 31.23
CA ASP A 644 3.99 -7.30 29.83
C ASP A 644 4.18 -8.66 29.13
N ILE A 645 3.08 -9.16 28.57
CA ILE A 645 2.98 -10.48 27.94
C ILE A 645 2.47 -10.34 26.50
N GLN A 646 3.28 -10.80 25.55
CA GLN A 646 2.87 -10.90 24.16
C GLN A 646 2.15 -12.23 23.94
N LYS A 647 0.84 -12.17 23.64
CA LYS A 647 0.01 -13.35 23.36
C LYS A 647 0.10 -13.82 21.92
#